data_AF-A0A367JSC9-F1
#
_entry.id   AF-A0A367JSC9-F1
#
_cell.length_a   1.000
_cell.length_b   1.000
_cell.length_c   1.000
_cell.angle_alpha   90.00
_cell.angle_beta   90.00
_cell.angle_gamma   90.00
#
_symmetry.space_group_name_H-M   'P 1'
#
loop_
_entity.id
_entity.type
_entity.pdbx_description
1 polymer ?
#
loop_
_entity_poly.entity_id
_entity_poly.type
_entity_poly.pdbx_seq_one_letter_code
_entity_poly.pdbx_strand_id
1 'polypeptide(L)'
;MSKKFTVEEVAKHSQTDDCWIIVHDKVYDISKFLDDHPGGKKVLLKAAGTDATKQFDAFHNPSVLTKIASQYMIGEIGTESEEQEDIPTTNPLQVGEVFGDMVPFGDPMWYQDWYSPYYNDSHRKVRQFMRDFVEREIMPYTHEWDEAKQMPREIYVKAAKAGILAASVGRVEKEYIPYGLPGGVSYEEFDPFHALIVADEMSRCGSGGVTWGLLGGLGIGLPPVMHFGSKYLKDKVVRDCLSGTKHICLAITEPSGGSDVANLQTEAKDMGDHYLVNGEKKWITNGTFADYFTVACRTGEQGFNGISFLLIERDMPGVTTRQMKCSGVWPSGTAYITFEDVKVPKENLIGKENKGFKYIMHNFNAERIGIVIQANRFARCCIEEAMKYAHKRKTFGKRLIDHPVIRNKLANMIRKVEATHAWLESLIYQAKKMPPELQPVRLGGPIALCKAQSTRTFEFCAREAAQIFGGLAYTRGGQGEKVERLYREVRAFAIPGGSEEIMLDLGVRQATKVGSFMGAKIFRKRWPLIIFFLILFFYLSRLSSTKDRPVQQTKSHSLEVRLPPPSSGHFKELTLAQEASLTPMGHRIPKIVHFVYGLRDPEPTLDLIHYLAIKSAHDVLKPEKIMFHYHHLPVGDNFERARPMLTLNKVPLVQKVFDRPVSHYAHRADVVRLEVLEKYGGIYVDLDLISLKPVDHLLNKEFIMAQEGVDGSVGLCNAMIMARPHSRFIQRWYATYATFDSSDWNYHSVVLPGKLAPFFPNEVTVLNYTSYFWPLWDSAGLRTLFLEKSYDFSANLGTHIWESAANKNLMKDVNEKVMMEIDNSLYCRLRPFLLDGRPDPRPDSCYILRHTKRADGLVGHWPLKEPKNEARKGINPLPAEDDSGNHLAGIMRNAVYVNDGVYLSGDTSYIFLGMPTQTSAQTITVSWWMKTAVSNPGSGKMAMVIQTDHGRICAYTHQLRRNAESISIKAIKRNEKWEWDGIAGLQLRPSPFGLDKEYHHYTLTIHPVSTNQSIPAIALYMDGHVVVSKANWNYPSEIGSIVRGIWFGSIEPLNDKYQNPWDNSVNLEATFRDIHVWEKGLSSEEILHLYHTNKPKKSTRKKSSHNI
;
A
#
# COMPACT_ATOMS: atom_id res chain seq x y z
N MET A 1 -46.67 -32.26 -24.90
CA MET A 1 -47.54 -31.37 -24.12
C MET A 1 -47.47 -31.81 -22.67
N SER A 2 -47.12 -30.90 -21.76
CA SER A 2 -47.05 -31.20 -20.32
C SER A 2 -48.44 -31.55 -19.79
N LYS A 3 -48.58 -32.62 -19.00
CA LYS A 3 -49.85 -33.03 -18.40
C LYS A 3 -50.33 -31.91 -17.47
N LYS A 4 -51.59 -31.51 -17.56
CA LYS A 4 -52.15 -30.44 -16.72
C LYS A 4 -52.83 -31.02 -15.48
N PHE A 5 -52.68 -30.34 -14.36
CA PHE A 5 -53.24 -30.72 -13.07
C PHE A 5 -53.93 -29.52 -12.41
N THR A 6 -54.94 -29.77 -11.58
CA THR A 6 -55.48 -28.74 -10.68
C THR A 6 -54.80 -28.78 -9.32
N VAL A 7 -54.90 -27.69 -8.56
CA VAL A 7 -54.35 -27.65 -7.19
C VAL A 7 -55.06 -28.67 -6.29
N GLU A 8 -56.34 -28.91 -6.51
CA GLU A 8 -57.14 -29.91 -5.79
C GLU A 8 -56.74 -31.34 -6.13
N GLU A 9 -56.29 -31.60 -7.36
CA GLU A 9 -55.72 -32.90 -7.73
C GLU A 9 -54.43 -33.15 -6.99
N VAL A 10 -53.50 -32.18 -6.99
CA VAL A 10 -52.24 -32.29 -6.25
C VAL A 10 -52.49 -32.50 -4.75
N ALA A 11 -53.49 -31.83 -4.16
CA ALA A 11 -53.84 -31.96 -2.75
C ALA A 11 -54.19 -33.38 -2.29
N LYS A 12 -54.61 -34.26 -3.20
CA LYS A 12 -54.90 -35.66 -2.90
C LYS A 12 -53.64 -36.48 -2.63
N HIS A 13 -52.51 -36.05 -3.16
CA HIS A 13 -51.22 -36.74 -3.08
C HIS A 13 -50.37 -36.18 -1.93
N SER A 14 -50.84 -36.41 -0.69
CA SER A 14 -50.26 -35.87 0.55
C SER A 14 -49.64 -36.94 1.48
N GLN A 15 -49.53 -38.19 1.02
CA GLN A 15 -49.09 -39.34 1.83
C GLN A 15 -47.63 -39.70 1.57
N THR A 16 -47.04 -40.53 2.43
CA THR A 16 -45.60 -40.88 2.36
C THR A 16 -45.17 -41.70 1.16
N ASP A 17 -46.11 -42.43 0.56
CA ASP A 17 -45.96 -43.28 -0.62
C ASP A 17 -46.60 -42.64 -1.87
N ASP A 18 -47.24 -41.48 -1.68
CA ASP A 18 -47.95 -40.71 -2.72
C ASP A 18 -47.92 -39.21 -2.37
N CYS A 19 -46.79 -38.57 -2.68
CA CYS A 19 -46.43 -37.23 -2.26
C CYS A 19 -46.10 -36.34 -3.45
N TRP A 20 -47.03 -35.44 -3.81
CA TRP A 20 -46.80 -34.46 -4.87
C TRP A 20 -46.66 -33.05 -4.31
N ILE A 21 -45.89 -32.21 -4.99
CA ILE A 21 -45.74 -30.80 -4.65
C ILE A 21 -45.79 -29.92 -5.89
N ILE A 22 -46.23 -28.67 -5.74
CA ILE A 22 -46.14 -27.65 -6.79
C ILE A 22 -44.94 -26.76 -6.51
N VAL A 23 -44.09 -26.53 -7.51
CA VAL A 23 -43.00 -25.54 -7.47
C VAL A 23 -42.96 -24.79 -8.80
N HIS A 24 -43.19 -23.47 -8.76
CA HIS A 24 -43.32 -22.60 -9.95
C HIS A 24 -44.28 -23.17 -11.00
N ASP A 25 -45.52 -23.45 -10.58
CA ASP A 25 -46.60 -23.98 -11.43
C ASP A 25 -46.31 -25.34 -12.09
N LYS A 26 -45.22 -26.01 -11.70
CA LYS A 26 -44.88 -27.38 -12.11
C LYS A 26 -45.18 -28.34 -11.00
N VAL A 27 -45.76 -29.49 -11.34
CA VAL A 27 -46.12 -30.56 -10.42
C VAL A 27 -45.03 -31.62 -10.43
N TYR A 28 -44.53 -31.97 -9.24
CA TYR A 28 -43.49 -32.98 -9.05
C TYR A 28 -44.00 -34.10 -8.16
N ASP A 29 -43.86 -35.35 -8.62
CA ASP A 29 -44.04 -36.54 -7.79
C ASP A 29 -42.72 -36.85 -7.09
N ILE A 30 -42.64 -36.47 -5.82
CA ILE A 30 -41.43 -36.61 -5.01
C ILE A 30 -41.46 -37.86 -4.11
N SER A 31 -42.43 -38.76 -4.29
CA SER A 31 -42.63 -39.93 -3.42
C SER A 31 -41.37 -40.77 -3.26
N LYS A 32 -40.61 -40.94 -4.34
CA LYS A 32 -39.34 -41.70 -4.35
C LYS A 32 -38.13 -40.90 -3.89
N PHE A 33 -38.24 -39.57 -3.83
CA PHE A 33 -37.17 -38.67 -3.42
C PHE A 33 -37.22 -38.31 -1.93
N LEU A 34 -38.31 -38.66 -1.24
CA LEU A 34 -38.54 -38.28 0.15
C LEU A 34 -37.38 -38.69 1.08
N ASP A 35 -36.86 -39.91 0.93
CA ASP A 35 -35.80 -40.44 1.78
C ASP A 35 -34.41 -39.93 1.38
N ASP A 36 -34.25 -39.46 0.15
CA ASP A 36 -32.99 -38.92 -0.39
C ASP A 36 -32.81 -37.42 -0.12
N HIS A 37 -33.87 -36.74 0.33
CA HIS A 37 -33.82 -35.30 0.57
C HIS A 37 -32.91 -34.97 1.77
N PRO A 38 -31.86 -34.13 1.62
CA PRO A 38 -30.88 -33.85 2.68
C PRO A 38 -31.46 -33.25 3.96
N GLY A 39 -32.58 -32.52 3.86
CA GLY A 39 -33.32 -31.99 5.01
C GLY A 39 -34.20 -33.01 5.75
N GLY A 40 -34.23 -34.26 5.27
CA GLY A 40 -35.04 -35.36 5.77
C GLY A 40 -36.48 -35.35 5.27
N LYS A 41 -37.04 -36.55 5.07
CA LYS A 41 -38.42 -36.84 4.63
C LYS A 41 -39.50 -35.99 5.30
N LYS A 42 -39.40 -35.77 6.61
CA LYS A 42 -40.41 -35.01 7.38
C LYS A 42 -40.56 -33.55 6.95
N VAL A 43 -39.55 -32.95 6.32
CA VAL A 43 -39.62 -31.57 5.83
C VAL A 43 -40.46 -31.49 4.56
N LEU A 44 -40.27 -32.42 3.63
CA LEU A 44 -41.03 -32.49 2.38
C LEU A 44 -42.50 -32.87 2.62
N LEU A 45 -42.76 -33.79 3.55
CA LEU A 45 -44.14 -34.18 3.89
C LEU A 45 -45.00 -33.02 4.41
N LYS A 46 -44.40 -31.99 5.01
CA LYS A 46 -45.13 -30.78 5.43
C LYS A 46 -45.65 -29.94 4.27
N ALA A 47 -45.10 -30.14 3.08
CA ALA A 47 -45.50 -29.46 1.85
C ALA A 47 -46.24 -30.40 0.89
N ALA A 48 -46.45 -31.67 1.26
CA ALA A 48 -47.13 -32.65 0.44
C ALA A 48 -48.57 -32.22 0.12
N GLY A 49 -48.96 -32.34 -1.14
CA GLY A 49 -50.25 -31.90 -1.66
C GLY A 49 -50.41 -30.37 -1.76
N THR A 50 -49.34 -29.58 -1.67
CA THR A 50 -49.44 -28.11 -1.63
C THR A 50 -48.46 -27.41 -2.58
N ASP A 51 -48.66 -26.11 -2.78
CA ASP A 51 -47.68 -25.24 -3.41
C ASP A 51 -46.53 -24.92 -2.44
N ALA A 52 -45.40 -25.57 -2.73
CA ALA A 52 -44.17 -25.48 -1.98
C ALA A 52 -43.21 -24.41 -2.53
N THR A 53 -43.62 -23.60 -3.53
CA THR A 53 -42.74 -22.65 -4.22
C THR A 53 -42.02 -21.72 -3.25
N LYS A 54 -42.74 -21.14 -2.30
CA LYS A 54 -42.15 -20.23 -1.30
C LYS A 54 -41.12 -20.93 -0.41
N GLN A 55 -41.41 -22.15 0.02
CA GLN A 55 -40.52 -22.97 0.83
C GLN A 55 -39.30 -23.39 0.02
N PHE A 56 -39.51 -23.78 -1.25
CA PHE A 56 -38.45 -24.17 -2.15
C PHE A 56 -37.47 -23.00 -2.36
N ASP A 57 -37.96 -21.83 -2.75
CA ASP A 57 -37.16 -20.62 -2.97
C ASP A 57 -36.39 -20.15 -1.74
N ALA A 58 -36.92 -20.43 -0.54
CA ALA A 58 -36.29 -20.05 0.71
C ALA A 58 -35.03 -20.88 1.03
N PHE A 59 -34.95 -22.13 0.57
CA PHE A 59 -33.92 -23.08 0.97
C PHE A 59 -33.09 -23.65 -0.18
N HIS A 60 -33.58 -23.59 -1.42
CA HIS A 60 -32.98 -24.28 -2.57
C HIS A 60 -32.54 -23.30 -3.66
N ASN A 61 -31.59 -23.73 -4.50
CA ASN A 61 -31.17 -22.99 -5.69
C ASN A 61 -32.05 -23.42 -6.89
N PRO A 62 -32.45 -22.51 -7.80
CA PRO A 62 -33.23 -22.87 -8.99
C PRO A 62 -32.65 -24.03 -9.83
N SER A 63 -31.32 -24.19 -9.85
CA SER A 63 -30.64 -25.29 -10.54
C SER A 63 -30.99 -26.69 -10.02
N VAL A 64 -31.53 -26.80 -8.80
CA VAL A 64 -32.05 -28.06 -8.25
C VAL A 64 -33.24 -28.54 -9.11
N LEU A 65 -34.05 -27.63 -9.65
CA LEU A 65 -35.19 -28.00 -10.49
C LEU A 65 -34.75 -28.58 -11.84
N THR A 66 -33.67 -28.05 -12.42
CA THR A 66 -33.17 -28.53 -13.71
C THR A 66 -32.35 -29.81 -13.58
N LYS A 67 -31.59 -29.98 -12.49
CA LYS A 67 -30.68 -31.12 -12.31
C LYS A 67 -31.28 -32.32 -11.58
N ILE A 68 -32.10 -32.07 -10.56
CA ILE A 68 -32.57 -33.12 -9.63
C ILE A 68 -34.08 -33.30 -9.79
N ALA A 69 -34.85 -32.20 -9.75
CA ALA A 69 -36.31 -32.29 -9.76
C ALA A 69 -36.89 -32.61 -11.15
N SER A 70 -36.14 -32.38 -12.23
CA SER A 70 -36.61 -32.57 -13.60
C SER A 70 -37.07 -34.00 -13.88
N GLN A 71 -36.42 -35.01 -13.27
CA GLN A 71 -36.83 -36.42 -13.38
C GLN A 71 -38.11 -36.77 -12.61
N TYR A 72 -38.52 -35.91 -11.68
CA TYR A 72 -39.71 -36.08 -10.84
C TYR A 72 -40.89 -35.20 -11.31
N MET A 73 -40.69 -34.36 -12.33
CA MET A 73 -41.74 -33.50 -12.87
C MET A 73 -42.75 -34.34 -13.64
N ILE A 74 -44.02 -34.26 -13.24
CA ILE A 74 -45.11 -35.02 -13.87
C ILE A 74 -46.06 -34.15 -14.69
N GLY A 75 -46.00 -32.81 -14.53
CA GLY A 75 -46.81 -31.87 -15.30
C GLY A 75 -46.80 -30.44 -14.78
N GLU A 76 -47.85 -29.68 -15.08
CA GLU A 76 -48.02 -28.26 -14.73
C GLU A 76 -49.44 -27.97 -14.26
N ILE A 77 -49.60 -26.91 -13.46
CA ILE A 77 -50.91 -26.40 -13.04
C ILE A 77 -51.62 -25.70 -14.21
N GLY A 78 -52.93 -25.91 -14.36
CA GLY A 78 -53.76 -25.05 -15.23
C GLY A 78 -55.19 -25.57 -15.51
N THR A 79 -56.12 -24.62 -15.66
CA THR A 79 -57.37 -24.71 -16.44
C THR A 79 -57.22 -23.91 -17.73
N GLU A 80 -58.03 -24.18 -18.77
CA GLU A 80 -57.99 -23.44 -20.05
C GLU A 80 -57.97 -21.91 -19.83
N SER A 81 -57.16 -21.25 -20.66
CA SER A 81 -56.60 -19.90 -20.51
C SER A 81 -57.58 -18.80 -20.10
N GLU A 82 -57.31 -18.16 -18.96
CA GLU A 82 -57.67 -16.75 -18.76
C GLU A 82 -56.51 -15.88 -19.25
N GLU A 83 -56.82 -14.96 -20.16
CA GLU A 83 -55.92 -13.95 -20.70
C GLU A 83 -55.26 -13.19 -19.55
N GLN A 84 -53.94 -13.31 -19.47
CA GLN A 84 -53.13 -12.55 -18.54
C GLN A 84 -53.22 -11.08 -18.97
N GLU A 85 -53.88 -10.26 -18.16
CA GLU A 85 -54.02 -8.82 -18.39
C GLU A 85 -52.68 -8.20 -18.81
N ASP A 86 -52.66 -7.62 -20.01
CA ASP A 86 -51.55 -6.85 -20.56
C ASP A 86 -51.22 -5.68 -19.61
N ILE A 87 -50.25 -5.90 -18.73
CA ILE A 87 -49.56 -4.82 -18.02
C ILE A 87 -48.87 -3.98 -19.11
N PRO A 88 -49.01 -2.64 -19.14
CA PRO A 88 -48.52 -1.81 -20.24
C PRO A 88 -47.05 -2.11 -20.56
N THR A 89 -46.80 -2.59 -21.78
CA THR A 89 -45.54 -3.14 -22.29
C THR A 89 -44.46 -2.11 -22.62
N THR A 90 -44.68 -0.84 -22.31
CA THR A 90 -43.66 0.20 -22.49
C THR A 90 -43.00 0.49 -21.15
N ASN A 91 -41.86 -0.16 -20.88
CA ASN A 91 -40.96 0.28 -19.81
C ASN A 91 -40.43 1.67 -20.21
N PRO A 92 -40.80 2.77 -19.51
CA PRO A 92 -40.45 4.12 -19.92
C PRO A 92 -38.93 4.41 -19.81
N LEU A 93 -38.17 3.51 -19.18
CA LEU A 93 -36.72 3.58 -19.08
C LEU A 93 -36.01 2.76 -20.17
N GLN A 94 -36.75 2.00 -20.97
CA GLN A 94 -36.18 1.20 -22.06
C GLN A 94 -35.96 2.10 -23.28
N VAL A 95 -34.69 2.35 -23.59
CA VAL A 95 -34.28 3.17 -24.74
C VAL A 95 -34.03 2.31 -26.00
N GLY A 96 -33.92 0.99 -25.84
CA GLY A 96 -33.56 0.02 -26.88
C GLY A 96 -33.48 -1.42 -26.35
N GLU A 97 -32.63 -2.27 -26.94
CA GLU A 97 -32.60 -3.71 -26.63
C GLU A 97 -31.79 -4.03 -25.37
N VAL A 98 -32.50 -4.28 -24.28
CA VAL A 98 -31.94 -4.76 -23.00
C VAL A 98 -31.55 -6.24 -23.09
N PHE A 99 -30.51 -6.64 -22.35
CA PHE A 99 -30.00 -8.02 -22.35
C PHE A 99 -29.62 -8.50 -20.93
N GLY A 100 -29.87 -9.79 -20.68
CA GLY A 100 -29.59 -10.46 -19.40
C GLY A 100 -30.74 -10.38 -18.39
N ASP A 101 -30.48 -10.84 -17.16
CA ASP A 101 -31.49 -10.97 -16.09
C ASP A 101 -31.98 -9.62 -15.51
N MET A 102 -31.47 -8.50 -16.01
CA MET A 102 -31.76 -7.15 -15.51
C MET A 102 -31.48 -6.95 -14.01
N VAL A 103 -30.61 -7.77 -13.42
CA VAL A 103 -30.11 -7.53 -12.06
C VAL A 103 -29.27 -6.26 -12.06
N PRO A 104 -29.57 -5.26 -11.22
CA PRO A 104 -28.84 -4.00 -11.21
C PRO A 104 -27.34 -4.24 -11.04
N PHE A 105 -26.55 -3.77 -12.00
CA PHE A 105 -25.09 -3.92 -12.05
C PHE A 105 -24.58 -5.37 -12.12
N GLY A 106 -25.45 -6.36 -12.36
CA GLY A 106 -25.05 -7.76 -12.60
C GLY A 106 -24.38 -7.97 -13.97
N ASP A 107 -24.68 -7.08 -14.91
CA ASP A 107 -24.05 -7.01 -16.24
C ASP A 107 -23.50 -5.59 -16.51
N PRO A 108 -22.52 -5.44 -17.43
CA PRO A 108 -22.02 -4.13 -17.84
C PRO A 108 -23.12 -3.20 -18.36
N MET A 109 -23.02 -1.89 -18.13
CA MET A 109 -24.10 -0.95 -18.46
C MET A 109 -24.53 -0.99 -19.93
N TRP A 110 -23.62 -1.23 -20.87
CA TRP A 110 -23.96 -1.33 -22.30
C TRP A 110 -24.84 -2.55 -22.65
N TYR A 111 -24.98 -3.53 -21.74
CA TYR A 111 -25.92 -4.64 -21.88
C TYR A 111 -27.37 -4.20 -21.63
N GLN A 112 -27.53 -3.15 -20.82
CA GLN A 112 -28.82 -2.58 -20.44
C GLN A 112 -29.16 -1.37 -21.31
N ASP A 113 -28.67 -1.39 -22.55
CA ASP A 113 -28.90 -0.38 -23.59
C ASP A 113 -28.38 1.05 -23.28
N TRP A 114 -27.34 1.15 -22.45
CA TRP A 114 -26.64 2.43 -22.30
C TRP A 114 -25.80 2.72 -23.55
N TYR A 115 -25.86 3.97 -24.05
CA TYR A 115 -25.02 4.42 -25.15
C TYR A 115 -23.54 4.23 -24.83
N SER A 116 -22.81 3.58 -25.74
CA SER A 116 -21.36 3.39 -25.63
C SER A 116 -20.72 3.63 -27.00
N PRO A 117 -19.58 4.35 -27.07
CA PRO A 117 -18.85 4.56 -28.31
C PRO A 117 -18.01 3.33 -28.72
N TYR A 118 -17.96 2.29 -27.88
CA TYR A 118 -17.05 1.15 -28.05
C TYR A 118 -17.70 -0.05 -28.76
N TYR A 119 -19.01 -0.26 -28.55
CA TYR A 119 -19.71 -1.46 -28.97
C TYR A 119 -20.61 -1.22 -30.19
N ASN A 120 -20.84 -2.28 -30.94
CA ASN A 120 -21.65 -2.32 -32.16
C ASN A 120 -22.37 -3.68 -32.23
N ASP A 121 -23.09 -3.94 -33.33
CA ASP A 121 -23.89 -5.16 -33.44
C ASP A 121 -23.08 -6.46 -33.48
N SER A 122 -21.87 -6.43 -34.04
CA SER A 122 -20.97 -7.61 -34.03
C SER A 122 -20.56 -7.98 -32.60
N HIS A 123 -20.28 -6.99 -31.75
CA HIS A 123 -20.02 -7.20 -30.33
C HIS A 123 -21.24 -7.79 -29.61
N ARG A 124 -22.45 -7.30 -29.91
CA ARG A 124 -23.71 -7.80 -29.34
C ARG A 124 -23.97 -9.27 -29.73
N LYS A 125 -23.68 -9.65 -30.98
CA LYS A 125 -23.78 -11.04 -31.45
C LYS A 125 -22.83 -11.98 -30.71
N VAL A 126 -21.57 -11.57 -30.52
CA VAL A 126 -20.60 -12.38 -29.75
C VAL A 126 -21.00 -12.50 -28.29
N ARG A 127 -21.48 -11.41 -27.67
CA ARG A 127 -22.02 -11.43 -26.30
C ARG A 127 -23.14 -12.48 -26.16
N GLN A 128 -24.14 -12.43 -27.03
CA GLN A 128 -25.25 -13.40 -27.00
C GLN A 128 -24.74 -14.83 -27.14
N PHE A 129 -23.92 -15.09 -28.16
CA PHE A 129 -23.38 -16.43 -28.41
C PHE A 129 -22.60 -16.97 -27.21
N MET A 130 -21.75 -16.13 -26.60
CA MET A 130 -20.95 -16.52 -25.45
C MET A 130 -21.82 -16.77 -24.21
N ARG A 131 -22.83 -15.94 -23.96
CA ARG A 131 -23.81 -16.14 -22.88
C ARG A 131 -24.49 -17.50 -23.01
N ASP A 132 -25.01 -17.81 -24.18
CA ASP A 132 -25.72 -19.06 -24.45
C ASP A 132 -24.80 -20.28 -24.25
N PHE A 133 -23.56 -20.20 -24.71
CA PHE A 133 -22.58 -21.26 -24.53
C PHE A 133 -22.25 -21.47 -23.05
N VAL A 134 -21.98 -20.40 -22.29
CA VAL A 134 -21.58 -20.47 -20.89
C VAL A 134 -22.73 -20.97 -20.01
N GLU A 135 -23.95 -20.49 -20.21
CA GLU A 135 -25.11 -20.91 -19.43
C GLU A 135 -25.53 -22.36 -19.71
N ARG A 136 -25.35 -22.84 -20.94
CA ARG A 136 -25.72 -24.21 -21.32
C ARG A 136 -24.62 -25.24 -21.03
N GLU A 137 -23.38 -24.95 -21.44
CA GLU A 137 -22.31 -25.95 -21.48
C GLU A 137 -21.37 -25.88 -20.26
N ILE A 138 -21.33 -24.76 -19.53
CA ILE A 138 -20.35 -24.52 -18.45
C ILE A 138 -21.01 -24.42 -17.08
N MET A 139 -21.86 -23.41 -16.88
CA MET A 139 -22.44 -23.06 -15.58
C MET A 139 -23.10 -24.23 -14.82
N PRO A 140 -23.83 -25.16 -15.49
CA PRO A 140 -24.41 -26.30 -14.80
C PRO A 140 -23.37 -27.23 -14.18
N TYR A 141 -22.14 -27.27 -14.67
CA TYR A 141 -21.13 -28.24 -14.23
C TYR A 141 -19.99 -27.63 -13.42
N THR A 142 -19.92 -26.30 -13.32
CA THR A 142 -18.79 -25.58 -12.71
C THR A 142 -18.46 -26.04 -11.29
N HIS A 143 -19.46 -26.28 -10.43
CA HIS A 143 -19.20 -26.73 -9.05
C HIS A 143 -18.57 -28.13 -9.02
N GLU A 144 -19.10 -29.06 -9.82
CA GLU A 144 -18.59 -30.44 -9.90
C GLU A 144 -17.14 -30.47 -10.39
N TRP A 145 -16.83 -29.74 -11.47
CA TRP A 145 -15.47 -29.70 -12.01
C TRP A 145 -14.48 -29.05 -11.06
N ASP A 146 -14.93 -28.04 -10.32
CA ASP A 146 -14.12 -27.38 -9.32
C ASP A 146 -13.78 -28.32 -8.16
N GLU A 147 -14.78 -29.00 -7.60
CA GLU A 147 -14.60 -30.04 -6.57
C GLU A 147 -13.71 -31.20 -7.04
N ALA A 148 -13.91 -31.65 -8.28
CA ALA A 148 -13.11 -32.68 -8.93
C ALA A 148 -11.68 -32.21 -9.27
N LYS A 149 -11.42 -30.90 -9.23
CA LYS A 149 -10.13 -30.26 -9.57
C LYS A 149 -9.65 -30.54 -10.99
N GLN A 150 -10.59 -30.83 -11.88
CA GLN A 150 -10.35 -31.13 -13.29
C GLN A 150 -11.62 -30.92 -14.10
N MET A 151 -11.46 -30.71 -15.40
CA MET A 151 -12.57 -30.62 -16.35
C MET A 151 -12.51 -31.79 -17.34
N PRO A 152 -13.66 -32.21 -17.89
CA PRO A 152 -13.70 -33.18 -18.98
C PRO A 152 -12.99 -32.63 -20.22
N ARG A 153 -12.26 -33.47 -20.95
CA ARG A 153 -11.57 -33.05 -22.20
C ARG A 153 -12.58 -32.59 -23.26
N GLU A 154 -13.77 -33.15 -23.22
CA GLU A 154 -14.89 -32.89 -24.12
C GLU A 154 -15.27 -31.40 -24.12
N ILE A 155 -15.22 -30.71 -22.97
CA ILE A 155 -15.57 -29.28 -22.93
C ILE A 155 -14.52 -28.41 -23.64
N TYR A 156 -13.23 -28.79 -23.58
CA TYR A 156 -12.17 -28.10 -24.30
C TYR A 156 -12.35 -28.22 -25.82
N VAL A 157 -12.69 -29.43 -26.29
CA VAL A 157 -13.00 -29.68 -27.72
C VAL A 157 -14.27 -28.93 -28.16
N LYS A 158 -15.31 -28.88 -27.32
CA LYS A 158 -16.53 -28.10 -27.60
C LYS A 158 -16.21 -26.60 -27.72
N ALA A 159 -15.40 -26.05 -26.81
CA ALA A 159 -14.97 -24.65 -26.87
C ALA A 159 -14.16 -24.36 -28.14
N ALA A 160 -13.31 -25.29 -28.58
CA ALA A 160 -12.59 -25.18 -29.85
C ALA A 160 -13.54 -25.11 -31.05
N LYS A 161 -14.48 -26.06 -31.15
CA LYS A 161 -15.48 -26.11 -32.23
C LYS A 161 -16.40 -24.90 -32.26
N ALA A 162 -16.63 -24.26 -31.12
CA ALA A 162 -17.38 -23.01 -31.00
C ALA A 162 -16.56 -21.75 -31.40
N GLY A 163 -15.29 -21.91 -31.80
CA GLY A 163 -14.39 -20.80 -32.16
C GLY A 163 -13.82 -20.04 -30.96
N ILE A 164 -14.14 -20.45 -29.73
CA ILE A 164 -13.79 -19.72 -28.50
C ILE A 164 -12.27 -19.75 -28.25
N LEU A 165 -11.62 -20.89 -28.48
CA LEU A 165 -10.16 -21.00 -28.31
C LEU A 165 -9.42 -20.04 -29.24
N ALA A 166 -9.83 -19.96 -30.51
CA ALA A 166 -9.26 -19.03 -31.49
C ALA A 166 -9.45 -17.56 -31.07
N ALA A 167 -10.63 -17.21 -30.55
CA ALA A 167 -10.90 -15.86 -30.05
C ALA A 167 -10.11 -15.48 -28.79
N SER A 168 -9.62 -16.47 -28.02
CA SER A 168 -8.93 -16.24 -26.74
C SER A 168 -7.43 -15.90 -26.84
N VAL A 169 -6.81 -16.11 -28.02
CA VAL A 169 -5.36 -15.94 -28.22
C VAL A 169 -4.99 -14.69 -29.04
N GLY A 170 -5.97 -13.83 -29.34
CA GLY A 170 -5.78 -12.62 -30.15
C GLY A 170 -5.76 -12.91 -31.66
N ARG A 171 -5.08 -12.04 -32.44
CA ARG A 171 -5.02 -12.17 -33.90
C ARG A 171 -4.07 -13.30 -34.33
N VAL A 172 -4.63 -14.31 -35.00
CA VAL A 172 -3.92 -15.48 -35.56
C VAL A 172 -4.11 -15.48 -37.08
N GLU A 173 -3.09 -15.86 -37.84
CA GLU A 173 -3.24 -16.04 -39.29
C GLU A 173 -4.40 -17.01 -39.61
N LYS A 174 -5.31 -16.59 -40.50
CA LYS A 174 -6.59 -17.26 -40.79
C LYS A 174 -6.44 -18.75 -41.13
N GLU A 175 -5.33 -19.12 -41.76
CA GLU A 175 -5.02 -20.50 -42.13
C GLU A 175 -4.85 -21.46 -40.94
N TYR A 176 -4.59 -20.98 -39.73
CA TYR A 176 -4.48 -21.83 -38.54
C TYR A 176 -5.79 -21.93 -37.73
N ILE A 177 -6.86 -21.23 -38.13
CA ILE A 177 -8.14 -21.21 -37.42
C ILE A 177 -9.07 -22.28 -38.03
N PRO A 178 -9.34 -23.41 -37.35
CA PRO A 178 -10.08 -24.53 -37.94
C PRO A 178 -11.61 -24.35 -37.97
N TYR A 179 -12.18 -23.60 -37.03
CA TYR A 179 -13.64 -23.57 -36.79
C TYR A 179 -14.26 -22.18 -36.82
N GLY A 180 -13.53 -21.17 -37.30
CA GLY A 180 -13.99 -19.77 -37.29
C GLY A 180 -13.96 -19.14 -35.90
N LEU A 181 -14.76 -18.08 -35.71
CA LEU A 181 -14.84 -17.26 -34.50
C LEU A 181 -16.28 -17.28 -33.93
N PRO A 182 -16.45 -17.02 -32.61
CA PRO A 182 -17.75 -17.07 -31.95
C PRO A 182 -18.71 -16.03 -32.53
N GLY A 183 -20.01 -16.33 -32.49
CA GLY A 183 -21.05 -15.42 -32.97
C GLY A 183 -21.04 -15.16 -34.49
N GLY A 184 -20.27 -15.94 -35.26
CA GLY A 184 -20.18 -15.80 -36.72
C GLY A 184 -19.46 -14.53 -37.19
N VAL A 185 -18.70 -13.87 -36.30
CA VAL A 185 -17.93 -12.68 -36.65
C VAL A 185 -16.79 -13.04 -37.60
N SER A 186 -16.59 -12.21 -38.64
CA SER A 186 -15.50 -12.41 -39.58
C SER A 186 -14.14 -12.14 -38.93
N TYR A 187 -13.08 -12.73 -39.47
CA TYR A 187 -11.73 -12.51 -38.95
C TYR A 187 -11.31 -11.02 -39.04
N GLU A 188 -11.78 -10.33 -40.08
CA GLU A 188 -11.47 -8.93 -40.37
C GLU A 188 -12.20 -7.98 -39.41
N GLU A 189 -13.41 -8.34 -38.98
CA GLU A 189 -14.23 -7.58 -38.03
C GLU A 189 -13.82 -7.82 -36.57
N PHE A 190 -13.19 -8.96 -36.26
CA PHE A 190 -12.76 -9.30 -34.91
C PHE A 190 -11.68 -8.34 -34.39
N ASP A 191 -11.97 -7.75 -33.23
CA ASP A 191 -11.16 -6.69 -32.63
C ASP A 191 -10.95 -6.93 -31.11
N PRO A 192 -10.18 -6.07 -30.43
CA PRO A 192 -9.92 -6.22 -29.00
C PRO A 192 -11.17 -6.19 -28.10
N PHE A 193 -12.29 -5.59 -28.52
CA PHE A 193 -13.53 -5.58 -27.74
C PHE A 193 -14.28 -6.92 -27.86
N HIS A 194 -14.20 -7.60 -29.01
CA HIS A 194 -14.67 -8.98 -29.12
C HIS A 194 -13.91 -9.92 -28.17
N ALA A 195 -12.58 -9.80 -28.13
CA ALA A 195 -11.75 -10.58 -27.20
C ALA A 195 -12.09 -10.28 -25.73
N LEU A 196 -12.36 -9.01 -25.39
CA LEU A 196 -12.87 -8.63 -24.06
C LEU A 196 -14.17 -9.36 -23.73
N ILE A 197 -15.14 -9.38 -24.66
CA ILE A 197 -16.45 -10.01 -24.44
C ILE A 197 -16.32 -11.51 -24.26
N VAL A 198 -15.47 -12.17 -25.04
CA VAL A 198 -15.23 -13.61 -24.90
C VAL A 198 -14.67 -13.94 -23.51
N ALA A 199 -13.68 -13.20 -23.03
CA ALA A 199 -13.10 -13.41 -21.71
C ALA A 199 -14.07 -13.04 -20.57
N ASP A 200 -14.83 -11.95 -20.71
CA ASP A 200 -15.83 -11.51 -19.74
C ASP A 200 -16.98 -12.51 -19.63
N GLU A 201 -17.57 -12.95 -20.74
CA GLU A 201 -18.67 -13.91 -20.70
C GLU A 201 -18.22 -15.29 -20.22
N MET A 202 -17.04 -15.78 -20.62
CA MET A 202 -16.50 -17.05 -20.10
C MET A 202 -16.37 -17.02 -18.56
N SER A 203 -15.96 -15.88 -18.01
CA SER A 203 -15.79 -15.69 -16.57
C SER A 203 -17.12 -15.60 -15.81
N ARG A 204 -18.27 -15.46 -16.50
CA ARG A 204 -19.60 -15.43 -15.87
C ARG A 204 -19.94 -16.71 -15.11
N CYS A 205 -19.28 -17.82 -15.45
CA CYS A 205 -19.43 -19.07 -14.71
C CYS A 205 -19.02 -18.99 -13.23
N GLY A 206 -18.30 -17.92 -12.84
CA GLY A 206 -17.90 -17.67 -11.47
C GLY A 206 -16.86 -18.67 -10.95
N SER A 207 -16.00 -19.17 -11.83
CA SER A 207 -14.82 -19.98 -11.50
C SER A 207 -13.61 -19.56 -12.36
N GLY A 208 -12.58 -19.04 -11.69
CA GLY A 208 -11.28 -18.80 -12.28
C GLY A 208 -10.59 -20.10 -12.68
N GLY A 209 -10.80 -21.19 -11.92
CA GLY A 209 -10.28 -22.51 -12.26
C GLY A 209 -10.75 -23.01 -13.63
N VAL A 210 -12.06 -22.97 -13.89
CA VAL A 210 -12.64 -23.40 -15.17
C VAL A 210 -12.18 -22.48 -16.31
N THR A 211 -12.21 -21.17 -16.07
CA THR A 211 -11.77 -20.17 -17.05
C THR A 211 -10.30 -20.38 -17.45
N TRP A 212 -9.42 -20.62 -16.47
CA TRP A 212 -8.00 -20.86 -16.71
C TRP A 212 -7.73 -22.25 -17.30
N GLY A 213 -8.45 -23.27 -16.87
CA GLY A 213 -8.33 -24.62 -17.44
C GLY A 213 -8.64 -24.62 -18.94
N LEU A 214 -9.65 -23.84 -19.38
CA LEU A 214 -10.03 -23.74 -20.79
C LEU A 214 -9.12 -22.78 -21.57
N LEU A 215 -8.89 -21.57 -21.05
CA LEU A 215 -8.31 -20.48 -21.83
C LEU A 215 -6.94 -20.02 -21.32
N GLY A 216 -6.63 -20.27 -20.05
CA GLY A 216 -5.47 -19.70 -19.36
C GLY A 216 -4.15 -20.13 -19.98
N GLY A 217 -3.85 -21.43 -19.98
CA GLY A 217 -2.61 -21.98 -20.55
C GLY A 217 -2.45 -21.66 -22.03
N LEU A 218 -3.54 -21.80 -22.80
CA LEU A 218 -3.56 -21.48 -24.24
C LEU A 218 -3.25 -19.99 -24.49
N GLY A 219 -3.97 -19.11 -23.79
CA GLY A 219 -3.89 -17.65 -23.93
C GLY A 219 -2.54 -17.04 -23.58
N ILE A 220 -1.71 -17.73 -22.79
CA ILE A 220 -0.36 -17.26 -22.44
C ILE A 220 0.75 -18.08 -23.10
N GLY A 221 0.52 -19.37 -23.37
CA GLY A 221 1.52 -20.30 -23.88
C GLY A 221 1.67 -20.26 -25.39
N LEU A 222 0.57 -20.04 -26.13
CA LEU A 222 0.58 -20.01 -27.59
C LEU A 222 1.11 -18.72 -28.22
N PRO A 223 0.84 -17.51 -27.68
CA PRO A 223 1.25 -16.26 -28.35
C PRO A 223 2.75 -16.13 -28.64
N PRO A 224 3.70 -16.57 -27.78
CA PRO A 224 5.12 -16.56 -28.13
C PRO A 224 5.44 -17.36 -29.41
N VAL A 225 4.78 -18.51 -29.62
CA VAL A 225 4.92 -19.31 -30.84
C VAL A 225 4.32 -18.59 -32.04
N MET A 226 3.13 -18.01 -31.90
CA MET A 226 2.46 -17.26 -32.98
C MET A 226 3.25 -16.03 -33.44
N HIS A 227 3.84 -15.29 -32.50
CA HIS A 227 4.50 -14.01 -32.80
C HIS A 227 5.98 -14.15 -33.15
N PHE A 228 6.67 -15.15 -32.59
CA PHE A 228 8.12 -15.26 -32.71
C PHE A 228 8.61 -16.62 -33.22
N GLY A 229 7.73 -17.63 -33.28
CA GLY A 229 8.07 -18.95 -33.79
C GLY A 229 8.39 -18.96 -35.28
N SER A 230 9.25 -19.88 -35.69
CA SER A 230 9.50 -20.18 -37.11
C SER A 230 8.24 -20.75 -37.76
N LYS A 231 8.18 -20.78 -39.10
CA LYS A 231 7.06 -21.41 -39.82
C LYS A 231 6.85 -22.86 -39.38
N TYR A 232 7.94 -23.61 -39.20
CA TYR A 232 7.90 -24.97 -38.67
C TYR A 232 7.16 -25.08 -37.34
N LEU A 233 7.50 -24.23 -36.35
CA LEU A 233 6.83 -24.25 -35.04
C LEU A 233 5.37 -23.80 -35.12
N LYS A 234 5.05 -22.84 -35.99
CA LYS A 234 3.66 -22.42 -36.22
C LYS A 234 2.82 -23.56 -36.78
N ASP A 235 3.30 -24.20 -37.85
CA ASP A 235 2.66 -25.32 -38.52
C ASP A 235 2.44 -26.50 -37.57
N LYS A 236 3.44 -26.79 -36.73
CA LYS A 236 3.41 -27.89 -35.76
C LYS A 236 2.43 -27.66 -34.61
N VAL A 237 2.33 -26.43 -34.09
CA VAL A 237 1.68 -26.19 -32.78
C VAL A 237 0.35 -25.47 -32.87
N VAL A 238 0.24 -24.43 -33.72
CA VAL A 238 -0.86 -23.45 -33.63
C VAL A 238 -2.20 -24.09 -33.96
N ARG A 239 -2.29 -24.84 -35.06
CA ARG A 239 -3.53 -25.51 -35.48
C ARG A 239 -3.98 -26.56 -34.47
N ASP A 240 -3.06 -27.33 -33.91
CA ASP A 240 -3.38 -28.39 -32.95
C ASP A 240 -3.91 -27.81 -31.63
N CYS A 241 -3.34 -26.69 -31.18
CA CYS A 241 -3.85 -25.98 -30.01
C CYS A 241 -5.24 -25.36 -30.27
N LEU A 242 -5.45 -24.72 -31.43
CA LEU A 242 -6.72 -24.06 -31.75
C LEU A 242 -7.85 -25.03 -32.12
N SER A 243 -7.52 -26.25 -32.54
CA SER A 243 -8.49 -27.32 -32.78
C SER A 243 -8.93 -28.03 -31.50
N GLY A 244 -8.28 -27.75 -30.36
CA GLY A 244 -8.52 -28.42 -29.09
C GLY A 244 -7.93 -29.83 -29.01
N THR A 245 -7.04 -30.20 -29.95
CA THR A 245 -6.38 -31.53 -29.96
C THR A 245 -5.17 -31.58 -29.05
N LYS A 246 -4.48 -30.47 -28.84
CA LYS A 246 -3.29 -30.35 -27.99
C LYS A 246 -3.42 -29.17 -27.02
N HIS A 247 -2.85 -29.32 -25.82
CA HIS A 247 -2.74 -28.25 -24.84
C HIS A 247 -1.35 -27.63 -24.85
N ILE A 248 -1.27 -26.34 -24.54
CA ILE A 248 -0.02 -25.62 -24.37
C ILE A 248 -0.03 -24.82 -23.07
N CYS A 249 1.14 -24.63 -22.47
CA CYS A 249 1.32 -23.74 -21.32
C CYS A 249 2.60 -22.89 -21.42
N LEU A 250 2.66 -21.85 -20.60
CA LEU A 250 3.82 -20.96 -20.47
C LEU A 250 4.61 -21.29 -19.19
N ALA A 251 5.87 -21.66 -19.34
CA ALA A 251 6.72 -22.13 -18.25
C ALA A 251 7.90 -21.16 -17.99
N ILE A 252 7.66 -20.15 -17.16
CA ILE A 252 8.66 -19.12 -16.83
C ILE A 252 9.13 -19.25 -15.38
N THR A 253 8.20 -19.15 -14.44
CA THR A 253 8.45 -19.06 -13.00
C THR A 253 9.12 -20.32 -12.44
N GLU A 254 10.01 -20.12 -11.48
CA GLU A 254 10.81 -21.17 -10.85
C GLU A 254 10.64 -21.17 -9.33
N PRO A 255 11.01 -22.25 -8.62
CA PRO A 255 11.12 -22.23 -7.17
C PRO A 255 12.08 -21.15 -6.65
N SER A 256 13.13 -20.85 -7.42
CA SER A 256 14.17 -19.85 -7.12
C SER A 256 13.70 -18.40 -7.32
N GLY A 257 12.67 -18.15 -8.12
CA GLY A 257 12.23 -16.79 -8.44
C GLY A 257 10.97 -16.71 -9.30
N GLY A 258 10.07 -15.79 -8.91
CA GLY A 258 8.86 -15.43 -9.67
C GLY A 258 8.88 -13.98 -10.17
N SER A 259 8.93 -13.00 -9.27
CA SER A 259 9.01 -11.58 -9.64
C SER A 259 10.33 -11.21 -10.33
N ASP A 260 11.41 -11.95 -10.04
CA ASP A 260 12.74 -11.74 -10.60
C ASP A 260 13.05 -12.70 -11.76
N VAL A 261 12.26 -12.59 -12.84
CA VAL A 261 12.38 -13.44 -14.03
C VAL A 261 13.78 -13.39 -14.67
N ALA A 262 14.51 -12.28 -14.50
CA ALA A 262 15.86 -12.09 -15.04
C ALA A 262 16.87 -13.13 -14.56
N ASN A 263 16.65 -13.62 -13.34
CA ASN A 263 17.54 -14.51 -12.60
C ASN A 263 17.01 -15.94 -12.54
N LEU A 264 16.21 -16.36 -13.53
CA LEU A 264 15.86 -17.76 -13.72
C LEU A 264 17.13 -18.62 -13.89
N GLN A 265 17.05 -19.86 -13.43
CA GLN A 265 18.15 -20.82 -13.29
C GLN A 265 18.00 -22.04 -14.20
N THR A 266 16.81 -22.33 -14.74
CA THR A 266 16.63 -23.39 -15.75
C THR A 266 17.56 -23.10 -16.90
N GLU A 267 18.48 -24.01 -17.17
CA GLU A 267 19.53 -23.86 -18.18
C GLU A 267 19.19 -24.65 -19.44
N ALA A 268 19.70 -24.16 -20.57
CA ALA A 268 19.65 -24.84 -21.86
C ALA A 268 21.05 -24.73 -22.48
N LYS A 269 21.89 -25.74 -22.23
CA LYS A 269 23.28 -25.77 -22.69
C LYS A 269 23.34 -26.16 -24.16
N ASP A 270 24.09 -25.42 -24.95
CA ASP A 270 24.33 -25.74 -26.36
C ASP A 270 25.23 -26.97 -26.50
N MET A 271 24.73 -28.02 -27.16
CA MET A 271 25.47 -29.25 -27.46
C MET A 271 25.76 -29.42 -28.96
N GLY A 272 25.48 -28.40 -29.78
CA GLY A 272 25.61 -28.42 -31.23
C GLY A 272 24.27 -28.64 -31.93
N ASP A 273 23.84 -29.89 -32.08
CA ASP A 273 22.59 -30.28 -32.75
C ASP A 273 21.33 -30.10 -31.88
N HIS A 274 21.50 -30.00 -30.56
CA HIS A 274 20.41 -29.79 -29.59
C HIS A 274 20.85 -28.87 -28.43
N TYR A 275 19.86 -28.42 -27.66
CA TYR A 275 20.04 -27.90 -26.31
C TYR A 275 19.83 -29.02 -25.29
N LEU A 276 20.70 -29.12 -24.29
CA LEU A 276 20.49 -29.95 -23.10
C LEU A 276 19.86 -29.09 -22.01
N VAL A 277 18.61 -29.39 -21.65
CA VAL A 277 17.81 -28.57 -20.73
C VAL A 277 17.70 -29.22 -19.36
N ASN A 278 18.03 -28.45 -18.32
CA ASN A 278 17.95 -28.87 -16.92
C ASN A 278 17.31 -27.77 -16.06
N GLY A 279 16.36 -28.14 -15.20
CA GLY A 279 15.78 -27.22 -14.22
C GLY A 279 14.34 -27.52 -13.84
N GLU A 280 13.74 -26.61 -13.09
CA GLU A 280 12.39 -26.76 -12.55
C GLU A 280 11.55 -25.51 -12.74
N LYS A 281 10.29 -25.70 -13.11
CA LYS A 281 9.27 -24.67 -13.23
C LYS A 281 8.15 -24.89 -12.22
N LYS A 282 7.58 -23.80 -11.74
CA LYS A 282 6.60 -23.78 -10.65
C LYS A 282 5.46 -22.82 -10.98
N TRP A 283 4.25 -23.18 -10.56
CA TRP A 283 3.00 -22.43 -10.79
C TRP A 283 2.54 -22.41 -12.25
N ILE A 284 2.81 -23.49 -13.00
CA ILE A 284 2.52 -23.50 -14.44
C ILE A 284 1.09 -23.94 -14.70
N THR A 285 0.22 -22.96 -14.99
CA THR A 285 -1.19 -23.16 -15.39
C THR A 285 -1.28 -24.05 -16.62
N ASN A 286 -2.22 -25.00 -16.63
CA ASN A 286 -2.37 -26.10 -17.59
C ASN A 286 -1.18 -27.09 -17.66
N GLY A 287 -0.10 -26.92 -16.89
CA GLY A 287 1.07 -27.80 -16.96
C GLY A 287 0.77 -29.28 -16.70
N THR A 288 -0.32 -29.59 -15.97
CA THR A 288 -0.79 -30.97 -15.77
C THR A 288 -1.28 -31.61 -17.07
N PHE A 289 -1.83 -30.83 -17.99
CA PHE A 289 -2.50 -31.31 -19.21
C PHE A 289 -1.74 -30.99 -20.50
N ALA A 290 -0.79 -30.05 -20.44
CA ALA A 290 -0.04 -29.56 -21.58
C ALA A 290 0.68 -30.69 -22.34
N ASP A 291 0.56 -30.64 -23.67
CA ASP A 291 1.36 -31.41 -24.61
C ASP A 291 2.62 -30.62 -25.02
N TYR A 292 2.50 -29.29 -25.06
CA TYR A 292 3.55 -28.34 -25.39
C TYR A 292 3.87 -27.39 -24.23
N PHE A 293 5.15 -27.13 -24.02
CA PHE A 293 5.65 -26.21 -23.01
C PHE A 293 6.45 -25.09 -23.70
N THR A 294 5.98 -23.84 -23.59
CA THR A 294 6.77 -22.66 -23.96
C THR A 294 7.64 -22.29 -22.77
N VAL A 295 8.91 -22.71 -22.79
CA VAL A 295 9.82 -22.68 -21.63
C VAL A 295 10.83 -21.54 -21.73
N ALA A 296 10.87 -20.66 -20.74
CA ALA A 296 11.96 -19.69 -20.61
C ALA A 296 13.15 -20.32 -19.90
N CYS A 297 14.31 -20.34 -20.55
CA CYS A 297 15.53 -20.96 -20.04
C CYS A 297 16.76 -20.09 -20.36
N ARG A 298 17.84 -20.30 -19.63
CA ARG A 298 19.10 -19.59 -19.78
C ARG A 298 19.98 -20.32 -20.80
N THR A 299 20.24 -19.66 -21.93
CA THR A 299 21.16 -20.12 -22.99
C THR A 299 22.46 -19.33 -23.00
N GLY A 300 22.51 -18.18 -22.32
CA GLY A 300 23.66 -17.28 -22.30
C GLY A 300 24.03 -16.79 -20.89
N GLU A 301 24.65 -15.61 -20.82
CA GLU A 301 25.13 -15.01 -19.57
C GLU A 301 24.01 -14.67 -18.57
N GLN A 302 24.38 -14.29 -17.35
CA GLN A 302 23.41 -13.86 -16.33
C GLN A 302 22.57 -12.63 -16.75
N GLY A 303 21.36 -12.54 -16.20
CA GLY A 303 20.43 -11.45 -16.44
C GLY A 303 19.61 -11.58 -17.74
N PHE A 304 18.96 -10.48 -18.12
CA PHE A 304 17.93 -10.43 -19.18
C PHE A 304 18.42 -10.89 -20.56
N ASN A 305 19.70 -10.67 -20.87
CA ASN A 305 20.27 -10.91 -22.19
C ASN A 305 20.70 -12.36 -22.41
N GLY A 306 20.59 -13.26 -21.42
CA GLY A 306 20.92 -14.67 -21.58
C GLY A 306 19.72 -15.61 -21.59
N ILE A 307 18.50 -15.08 -21.69
CA ILE A 307 17.26 -15.86 -21.65
C ILE A 307 16.74 -16.11 -23.06
N SER A 308 16.33 -17.33 -23.35
CA SER A 308 15.67 -17.78 -24.58
C SER A 308 14.32 -18.43 -24.27
N PHE A 309 13.50 -18.60 -25.31
CA PHE A 309 12.32 -19.47 -25.25
C PHE A 309 12.56 -20.74 -26.07
N LEU A 310 12.26 -21.89 -25.51
CA LEU A 310 12.22 -23.18 -26.21
C LEU A 310 10.80 -23.73 -26.18
N LEU A 311 10.39 -24.39 -27.26
CA LEU A 311 9.23 -25.28 -27.28
C LEU A 311 9.68 -26.68 -26.84
N ILE A 312 9.19 -27.18 -25.71
CA ILE A 312 9.47 -28.54 -25.23
C ILE A 312 8.19 -29.36 -25.31
N GLU A 313 8.29 -30.61 -25.77
CA GLU A 313 7.16 -31.53 -25.91
C GLU A 313 7.09 -32.46 -24.69
N ARG A 314 5.88 -32.83 -24.26
CA ARG A 314 5.65 -33.61 -23.03
C ARG A 314 6.30 -34.99 -23.04
N ASP A 315 6.36 -35.62 -24.21
CA ASP A 315 6.89 -36.97 -24.41
C ASP A 315 8.41 -37.01 -24.59
N MET A 316 9.08 -35.86 -24.61
CA MET A 316 10.54 -35.82 -24.59
C MET A 316 11.07 -36.47 -23.30
N PRO A 317 12.04 -37.40 -23.38
CA PRO A 317 12.65 -38.02 -22.21
C PRO A 317 13.20 -36.96 -21.25
N GLY A 318 12.91 -37.13 -19.95
CA GLY A 318 13.34 -36.21 -18.89
C GLY A 318 12.33 -35.12 -18.51
N VAL A 319 11.18 -35.04 -19.19
CA VAL A 319 10.08 -34.13 -18.82
C VAL A 319 9.13 -34.82 -17.84
N THR A 320 8.93 -34.24 -16.65
CA THR A 320 7.91 -34.72 -15.70
C THR A 320 7.06 -33.58 -15.16
N THR A 321 5.79 -33.86 -14.86
CA THR A 321 4.85 -32.86 -14.32
C THR A 321 4.13 -33.36 -13.08
N ARG A 322 3.83 -32.45 -12.15
CA ARG A 322 3.09 -32.76 -10.92
C ARG A 322 2.13 -31.64 -10.55
N GLN A 323 0.83 -31.94 -10.50
CA GLN A 323 -0.19 -30.96 -10.14
C GLN A 323 0.01 -30.42 -8.72
N MET A 324 -0.20 -29.11 -8.55
CA MET A 324 -0.05 -28.39 -7.30
C MET A 324 -1.38 -28.28 -6.55
N LYS A 325 -1.33 -28.35 -5.22
CA LYS A 325 -2.48 -28.10 -4.34
C LYS A 325 -2.58 -26.61 -4.00
N CYS A 326 -3.20 -25.84 -4.88
CA CYS A 326 -3.44 -24.39 -4.71
C CYS A 326 -4.67 -24.11 -3.83
N SER A 327 -4.78 -22.89 -3.26
CA SER A 327 -5.96 -22.48 -2.48
C SER A 327 -7.21 -22.28 -3.35
N GLY A 328 -7.01 -21.80 -4.57
CA GLY A 328 -8.01 -21.46 -5.58
C GLY A 328 -7.76 -22.16 -6.91
N VAL A 329 -8.66 -21.94 -7.88
CA VAL A 329 -8.48 -22.23 -9.30
C VAL A 329 -8.13 -23.69 -9.60
N TRP A 330 -8.72 -24.61 -8.86
CA TRP A 330 -8.33 -26.02 -8.83
C TRP A 330 -8.35 -26.73 -10.19
N PRO A 331 -9.38 -26.58 -11.04
CA PRO A 331 -9.41 -27.24 -12.35
C PRO A 331 -8.45 -26.65 -13.40
N SER A 332 -7.66 -25.63 -13.06
CA SER A 332 -6.69 -25.01 -13.99
C SER A 332 -5.43 -25.87 -14.26
N GLY A 333 -5.24 -26.97 -13.52
CA GLY A 333 -4.11 -27.88 -13.74
C GLY A 333 -2.74 -27.27 -13.46
N THR A 334 -2.64 -26.28 -12.56
CA THR A 334 -1.36 -25.69 -12.13
C THR A 334 -0.37 -26.77 -11.68
N ALA A 335 0.84 -26.78 -12.23
CA ALA A 335 1.82 -27.84 -12.00
C ALA A 335 3.23 -27.32 -11.67
N TYR A 336 4.00 -28.21 -11.03
CA TYR A 336 5.45 -28.25 -11.17
C TYR A 336 5.81 -28.95 -12.47
N ILE A 337 6.90 -28.51 -13.11
CA ILE A 337 7.49 -29.19 -14.26
C ILE A 337 8.98 -29.32 -13.99
N THR A 338 9.51 -30.53 -14.17
CA THR A 338 10.95 -30.81 -14.03
C THR A 338 11.50 -31.24 -15.38
N PHE A 339 12.67 -30.72 -15.72
CA PHE A 339 13.45 -31.05 -16.90
C PHE A 339 14.78 -31.65 -16.42
N GLU A 340 15.02 -32.93 -16.72
CA GLU A 340 16.25 -33.66 -16.40
C GLU A 340 16.90 -34.14 -17.70
N ASP A 341 18.00 -33.53 -18.10
CA ASP A 341 18.78 -33.85 -19.30
C ASP A 341 17.94 -33.93 -20.59
N VAL A 342 16.95 -33.04 -20.72
CA VAL A 342 16.03 -33.04 -21.87
C VAL A 342 16.75 -32.53 -23.11
N LYS A 343 16.79 -33.35 -24.16
CA LYS A 343 17.41 -33.01 -25.44
C LYS A 343 16.40 -32.31 -26.36
N VAL A 344 16.54 -30.99 -26.50
CA VAL A 344 15.62 -30.16 -27.28
C VAL A 344 16.28 -29.75 -28.61
N PRO A 345 15.74 -30.12 -29.79
CA PRO A 345 16.32 -29.75 -31.08
C PRO A 345 16.47 -28.23 -31.25
N LYS A 346 17.49 -27.79 -32.01
CA LYS A 346 17.71 -26.35 -32.25
C LYS A 346 16.53 -25.64 -32.94
N GLU A 347 15.80 -26.35 -33.80
CA GLU A 347 14.59 -25.86 -34.48
C GLU A 347 13.41 -25.54 -33.54
N ASN A 348 13.46 -26.02 -32.29
CA ASN A 348 12.48 -25.71 -31.24
C ASN A 348 12.73 -24.38 -30.52
N LEU A 349 13.79 -23.64 -30.91
CA LEU A 349 14.02 -22.27 -30.44
C LEU A 349 12.92 -21.33 -30.94
N ILE A 350 12.23 -20.67 -30.01
CA ILE A 350 11.20 -19.67 -30.33
C ILE A 350 11.87 -18.31 -30.45
N GLY A 351 11.84 -17.75 -31.66
CA GLY A 351 12.47 -16.48 -31.99
C GLY A 351 13.99 -16.60 -32.08
N LYS A 352 14.69 -15.58 -31.58
CA LYS A 352 16.16 -15.56 -31.57
C LYS A 352 16.69 -15.93 -30.19
N GLU A 353 17.80 -16.65 -30.19
CA GLU A 353 18.55 -16.97 -28.98
C GLU A 353 18.88 -15.69 -28.21
N ASN A 354 18.83 -15.75 -26.88
CA ASN A 354 19.13 -14.66 -25.96
C ASN A 354 18.19 -13.44 -26.08
N LYS A 355 17.03 -13.60 -26.75
CA LYS A 355 15.96 -12.59 -26.86
C LYS A 355 14.66 -12.96 -26.14
N GLY A 356 14.64 -14.09 -25.43
CA GLY A 356 13.49 -14.61 -24.70
C GLY A 356 12.87 -13.60 -23.73
N PHE A 357 13.68 -12.86 -22.96
CA PHE A 357 13.15 -11.86 -22.01
C PHE A 357 12.31 -10.76 -22.69
N LYS A 358 12.69 -10.33 -23.91
CA LYS A 358 11.90 -9.36 -24.69
C LYS A 358 10.54 -9.94 -25.07
N TYR A 359 10.51 -11.20 -25.49
CA TYR A 359 9.28 -11.91 -25.85
C TYR A 359 8.37 -12.11 -24.64
N ILE A 360 8.93 -12.41 -23.46
CA ILE A 360 8.19 -12.48 -22.18
C ILE A 360 7.47 -11.15 -21.90
N MET A 361 8.19 -10.02 -21.98
CA MET A 361 7.61 -8.70 -21.71
C MET A 361 6.52 -8.31 -22.72
N HIS A 362 6.63 -8.75 -23.97
CA HIS A 362 5.58 -8.57 -24.97
C HIS A 362 4.30 -9.32 -24.58
N ASN A 363 4.45 -10.56 -24.12
CA ASN A 363 3.33 -11.43 -23.75
C ASN A 363 2.58 -10.97 -22.49
N PHE A 364 3.29 -10.48 -21.48
CA PHE A 364 2.72 -10.14 -20.16
C PHE A 364 1.65 -9.04 -20.18
N ASN A 365 1.67 -8.11 -21.14
CA ASN A 365 0.63 -7.07 -21.20
C ASN A 365 -0.73 -7.64 -21.60
N ALA A 366 -0.76 -8.61 -22.53
CA ALA A 366 -1.98 -9.30 -22.90
C ALA A 366 -2.50 -10.17 -21.75
N GLU A 367 -1.61 -10.92 -21.09
CA GLU A 367 -1.93 -11.68 -19.87
C GLU A 367 -2.57 -10.79 -18.79
N ARG A 368 -1.98 -9.63 -18.50
CA ARG A 368 -2.49 -8.67 -17.51
C ARG A 368 -3.88 -8.16 -17.86
N ILE A 369 -4.13 -7.81 -19.13
CA ILE A 369 -5.47 -7.41 -19.58
C ILE A 369 -6.47 -8.55 -19.40
N GLY A 370 -6.08 -9.79 -19.72
CA GLY A 370 -6.91 -10.96 -19.46
C GLY A 370 -7.29 -11.10 -17.98
N ILE A 371 -6.34 -10.88 -17.06
CA ILE A 371 -6.60 -10.86 -15.62
C ILE A 371 -7.55 -9.71 -15.22
N VAL A 372 -7.37 -8.52 -15.79
CA VAL A 372 -8.26 -7.36 -15.53
C VAL A 372 -9.70 -7.69 -15.89
N ILE A 373 -9.93 -8.26 -17.09
CA ILE A 373 -11.26 -8.61 -17.57
C ILE A 373 -11.90 -9.64 -16.64
N GLN A 374 -11.19 -10.73 -16.35
CA GLN A 374 -11.68 -11.81 -15.47
C GLN A 374 -11.99 -11.31 -14.05
N ALA A 375 -11.06 -10.59 -13.42
CA ALA A 375 -11.25 -10.06 -12.07
C ALA A 375 -12.44 -9.08 -12.01
N ASN A 376 -12.60 -8.23 -13.02
CA ASN A 376 -13.73 -7.32 -13.10
C ASN A 376 -15.07 -8.06 -13.28
N ARG A 377 -15.12 -9.11 -14.12
CA ARG A 377 -16.31 -9.97 -14.24
C ARG A 377 -16.63 -10.69 -12.95
N PHE A 378 -15.65 -11.30 -12.28
CA PHE A 378 -15.89 -12.01 -11.03
C PHE A 378 -16.37 -11.07 -9.91
N ALA A 379 -15.83 -9.85 -9.84
CA ALA A 379 -16.34 -8.82 -8.95
C ALA A 379 -17.82 -8.50 -9.24
N ARG A 380 -18.20 -8.48 -10.52
CA ARG A 380 -19.58 -8.29 -10.96
C ARG A 380 -20.48 -9.49 -10.63
N CYS A 381 -20.00 -10.73 -10.78
CA CYS A 381 -20.71 -11.92 -10.31
C CYS A 381 -20.98 -11.84 -8.79
N CYS A 382 -20.01 -11.37 -7.99
CA CYS A 382 -20.21 -11.14 -6.56
C CYS A 382 -21.34 -10.12 -6.29
N ILE A 383 -21.42 -9.04 -7.08
CA ILE A 383 -22.52 -8.06 -6.98
C ILE A 383 -23.85 -8.71 -7.35
N GLU A 384 -23.90 -9.43 -8.46
CA GLU A 384 -25.11 -10.08 -8.97
C GLU A 384 -25.70 -11.04 -7.93
N GLU A 385 -24.87 -11.95 -7.41
CA GLU A 385 -25.29 -12.92 -6.39
C GLU A 385 -25.70 -12.23 -5.09
N ALA A 386 -24.95 -11.22 -4.65
CA ALA A 386 -25.29 -10.46 -3.45
C ALA A 386 -26.61 -9.68 -3.61
N MET A 387 -26.86 -9.11 -4.78
CA MET A 387 -28.10 -8.40 -5.09
C MET A 387 -29.29 -9.35 -5.10
N LYS A 388 -29.16 -10.50 -5.78
CA LYS A 388 -30.18 -11.57 -5.81
C LYS A 388 -30.50 -12.05 -4.40
N TYR A 389 -29.47 -12.38 -3.60
CA TYR A 389 -29.65 -12.86 -2.24
C TYR A 389 -30.24 -11.80 -1.31
N ALA A 390 -29.79 -10.54 -1.41
CA ALA A 390 -30.26 -9.47 -0.55
C ALA A 390 -31.76 -9.15 -0.71
N HIS A 391 -32.31 -9.38 -1.91
CA HIS A 391 -33.74 -9.22 -2.19
C HIS A 391 -34.59 -10.41 -1.73
N LYS A 392 -33.98 -11.59 -1.53
CA LYS A 392 -34.68 -12.79 -1.05
C LYS A 392 -34.63 -12.93 0.47
N ARG A 393 -33.43 -12.77 1.07
CA ARG A 393 -33.19 -13.07 2.48
C ARG A 393 -33.82 -12.03 3.41
N LYS A 394 -34.49 -12.48 4.47
CA LYS A 394 -35.07 -11.62 5.52
C LYS A 394 -34.34 -11.76 6.86
N THR A 395 -34.16 -10.64 7.55
CA THR A 395 -33.69 -10.55 8.95
C THR A 395 -34.40 -9.39 9.64
N PHE A 396 -34.70 -9.55 10.93
CA PHE A 396 -35.39 -8.52 11.73
C PHE A 396 -36.68 -8.01 11.05
N GLY A 397 -37.45 -8.92 10.44
CA GLY A 397 -38.71 -8.61 9.76
C GLY A 397 -38.61 -7.93 8.39
N LYS A 398 -37.41 -7.66 7.87
CA LYS A 398 -37.20 -6.96 6.58
C LYS A 398 -36.26 -7.73 5.66
N ARG A 399 -36.29 -7.49 4.35
CA ARG A 399 -35.28 -8.08 3.43
C ARG A 399 -33.92 -7.45 3.73
N LEU A 400 -32.84 -8.17 3.43
CA LEU A 400 -31.48 -7.65 3.61
C LEU A 400 -31.30 -6.32 2.86
N ILE A 401 -31.81 -6.22 1.63
CA ILE A 401 -31.73 -4.99 0.84
C ILE A 401 -32.41 -3.79 1.49
N ASP A 402 -33.40 -4.00 2.37
CA ASP A 402 -34.13 -2.93 3.05
C ASP A 402 -33.29 -2.32 4.20
N HIS A 403 -32.19 -2.97 4.61
CA HIS A 403 -31.25 -2.43 5.60
C HIS A 403 -30.22 -1.47 4.95
N PRO A 404 -30.07 -0.21 5.43
CA PRO A 404 -29.15 0.77 4.84
C PRO A 404 -27.69 0.29 4.75
N VAL A 405 -27.23 -0.51 5.71
CA VAL A 405 -25.87 -1.06 5.73
C VAL A 405 -25.60 -2.01 4.56
N ILE A 406 -26.60 -2.79 4.11
CA ILE A 406 -26.46 -3.69 2.96
C ILE A 406 -26.39 -2.88 1.67
N ARG A 407 -27.26 -1.86 1.52
CA ARG A 407 -27.18 -0.93 0.37
C ARG A 407 -25.85 -0.20 0.31
N ASN A 408 -25.28 0.19 1.45
CA ASN A 408 -23.96 0.83 1.50
C ASN A 408 -22.83 -0.12 1.02
N LYS A 409 -22.89 -1.41 1.38
CA LYS A 409 -21.94 -2.42 0.88
C LYS A 409 -22.03 -2.56 -0.63
N LEU A 410 -23.25 -2.78 -1.15
CA LEU A 410 -23.51 -2.89 -2.58
C LEU A 410 -23.05 -1.63 -3.33
N ALA A 411 -23.37 -0.43 -2.83
CA ALA A 411 -22.93 0.83 -3.44
C ALA A 411 -21.41 0.94 -3.56
N ASN A 412 -20.66 0.48 -2.54
CA ASN A 412 -19.20 0.46 -2.57
C ASN A 412 -18.61 -0.59 -3.53
N MET A 413 -19.27 -1.74 -3.69
CA MET A 413 -18.89 -2.74 -4.68
C MET A 413 -19.12 -2.19 -6.10
N ILE A 414 -20.34 -1.70 -6.36
CA ILE A 414 -20.78 -1.17 -7.66
C ILE A 414 -19.87 -0.05 -8.15
N ARG A 415 -19.64 1.00 -7.33
CA ARG A 415 -18.83 2.15 -7.77
C ARG A 415 -17.39 1.76 -8.16
N LYS A 416 -16.84 0.70 -7.55
CA LYS A 416 -15.49 0.21 -7.84
C LYS A 416 -15.46 -0.61 -9.13
N VAL A 417 -16.44 -1.48 -9.33
CA VAL A 417 -16.57 -2.29 -10.53
C VAL A 417 -16.82 -1.42 -11.76
N GLU A 418 -17.75 -0.46 -11.69
CA GLU A 418 -18.02 0.43 -12.83
C GLU A 418 -16.81 1.31 -13.18
N ALA A 419 -16.13 1.87 -12.17
CA ALA A 419 -14.91 2.66 -12.41
C ALA A 419 -13.78 1.81 -13.03
N THR A 420 -13.66 0.55 -12.61
CA THR A 420 -12.66 -0.39 -13.15
C THR A 420 -13.03 -0.80 -14.58
N HIS A 421 -14.32 -1.05 -14.86
CA HIS A 421 -14.80 -1.39 -16.20
C HIS A 421 -14.57 -0.23 -17.19
N ALA A 422 -14.90 1.00 -16.82
CA ALA A 422 -14.68 2.17 -17.67
C ALA A 422 -13.18 2.38 -17.98
N TRP A 423 -12.29 2.14 -17.00
CA TRP A 423 -10.84 2.21 -17.23
C TRP A 423 -10.37 1.08 -18.16
N LEU A 424 -10.84 -0.15 -17.95
CA LEU A 424 -10.57 -1.29 -18.82
C LEU A 424 -10.98 -0.97 -20.28
N GLU A 425 -12.20 -0.51 -20.51
CA GLU A 425 -12.69 -0.16 -21.86
C GLU A 425 -11.84 0.93 -22.50
N SER A 426 -11.43 1.95 -21.73
CA SER A 426 -10.50 2.97 -22.19
C SER A 426 -9.17 2.36 -22.63
N LEU A 427 -8.58 1.43 -21.87
CA LEU A 427 -7.34 0.76 -22.24
C LEU A 427 -7.48 -0.11 -23.49
N ILE A 428 -8.61 -0.83 -23.64
CA ILE A 428 -8.90 -1.62 -24.85
C ILE A 428 -9.07 -0.72 -26.06
N TYR A 429 -9.77 0.41 -25.92
CA TYR A 429 -9.92 1.39 -26.98
C TYR A 429 -8.56 1.97 -27.40
N GLN A 430 -7.70 2.32 -26.44
CA GLN A 430 -6.35 2.77 -26.72
C GLN A 430 -5.52 1.69 -27.42
N ALA A 431 -5.60 0.43 -26.99
CA ALA A 431 -4.91 -0.68 -27.66
C ALA A 431 -5.42 -0.89 -29.10
N LYS A 432 -6.72 -0.72 -29.35
CA LYS A 432 -7.31 -0.81 -30.70
C LYS A 432 -6.84 0.31 -31.63
N LYS A 433 -6.67 1.53 -31.11
CA LYS A 433 -6.34 2.72 -31.93
C LYS A 433 -4.84 3.01 -32.03
N MET A 434 -4.05 2.58 -31.05
CA MET A 434 -2.63 2.89 -30.98
C MET A 434 -1.80 1.97 -31.88
N PRO A 435 -0.81 2.50 -32.62
CA PRO A 435 0.12 1.68 -33.41
C PRO A 435 0.79 0.58 -32.55
N PRO A 436 0.89 -0.67 -33.04
CA PRO A 436 1.38 -1.81 -32.26
C PRO A 436 2.75 -1.59 -31.61
N GLU A 437 3.64 -0.85 -32.26
CA GLU A 437 4.99 -0.53 -31.77
C GLU A 437 4.99 0.43 -30.57
N LEU A 438 3.96 1.25 -30.42
CA LEU A 438 3.83 2.19 -29.30
C LEU A 438 3.13 1.56 -28.09
N GLN A 439 2.30 0.54 -28.30
CA GLN A 439 1.50 -0.08 -27.24
C GLN A 439 2.34 -0.58 -26.05
N PRO A 440 3.43 -1.35 -26.22
CA PRO A 440 4.21 -1.85 -25.09
C PRO A 440 4.79 -0.73 -24.21
N VAL A 441 5.12 0.41 -24.83
CA VAL A 441 5.74 1.56 -24.14
C VAL A 441 4.69 2.40 -23.44
N ARG A 442 3.60 2.75 -24.12
CA ARG A 442 2.58 3.67 -23.59
C ARG A 442 1.53 3.00 -22.71
N LEU A 443 1.17 1.75 -23.00
CA LEU A 443 0.11 1.04 -22.28
C LEU A 443 0.63 0.15 -21.16
N GLY A 444 1.91 -0.25 -21.18
CA GLY A 444 2.47 -1.16 -20.16
C GLY A 444 2.28 -0.66 -18.72
N GLY A 445 2.52 0.63 -18.46
CA GLY A 445 2.30 1.24 -17.14
C GLY A 445 0.82 1.29 -16.74
N PRO A 446 -0.07 1.90 -17.54
CA PRO A 446 -1.51 1.93 -17.28
C PRO A 446 -2.16 0.55 -17.11
N ILE A 447 -1.76 -0.44 -17.93
CA ILE A 447 -2.24 -1.84 -17.81
C ILE A 447 -1.82 -2.44 -16.47
N ALA A 448 -0.58 -2.23 -16.04
CA ALA A 448 -0.11 -2.70 -14.73
C ALA A 448 -0.94 -2.11 -13.59
N LEU A 449 -1.20 -0.80 -13.61
CA LEU A 449 -2.03 -0.13 -12.60
C LEU A 449 -3.48 -0.64 -12.61
N CYS A 450 -4.05 -0.84 -13.81
CA CYS A 450 -5.40 -1.37 -13.95
C CYS A 450 -5.49 -2.82 -13.45
N LYS A 451 -4.45 -3.65 -13.66
CA LYS A 451 -4.36 -5.00 -13.08
C LYS A 451 -4.45 -4.95 -11.56
N ALA A 452 -3.62 -4.15 -10.88
CA ALA A 452 -3.69 -4.00 -9.43
C ALA A 452 -5.05 -3.45 -8.95
N GLN A 453 -5.64 -2.49 -9.67
CA GLN A 453 -6.97 -1.94 -9.37
C GLN A 453 -8.06 -3.01 -9.46
N SER A 454 -8.03 -3.83 -10.52
CA SER A 454 -9.03 -4.87 -10.77
C SER A 454 -8.99 -6.00 -9.74
N THR A 455 -7.81 -6.46 -9.35
CA THR A 455 -7.65 -7.54 -8.37
C THR A 455 -8.04 -7.10 -6.97
N ARG A 456 -7.72 -5.85 -6.58
CA ARG A 456 -8.20 -5.25 -5.32
C ARG A 456 -9.71 -5.03 -5.30
N THR A 457 -10.28 -4.66 -6.45
CA THR A 457 -11.73 -4.52 -6.60
C THR A 457 -12.42 -5.87 -6.46
N PHE A 458 -11.86 -6.91 -7.08
CA PHE A 458 -12.34 -8.28 -6.93
C PHE A 458 -12.25 -8.77 -5.48
N GLU A 459 -11.11 -8.60 -4.81
CA GLU A 459 -10.94 -8.94 -3.38
C GLU A 459 -11.99 -8.26 -2.50
N PHE A 460 -12.21 -6.96 -2.70
CA PHE A 460 -13.21 -6.20 -1.97
C PHE A 460 -14.63 -6.73 -2.21
N CYS A 461 -14.99 -6.99 -3.46
CA CYS A 461 -16.34 -7.45 -3.81
C CYS A 461 -16.59 -8.89 -3.34
N ALA A 462 -15.61 -9.78 -3.46
CA ALA A 462 -15.72 -11.14 -2.94
C ALA A 462 -15.92 -11.15 -1.42
N ARG A 463 -15.15 -10.33 -0.68
CA ARG A 463 -15.32 -10.20 0.78
C ARG A 463 -16.68 -9.65 1.17
N GLU A 464 -17.14 -8.58 0.51
CA GLU A 464 -18.44 -7.97 0.84
C GLU A 464 -19.62 -8.87 0.45
N ALA A 465 -19.55 -9.55 -0.69
CA ALA A 465 -20.55 -10.55 -1.06
C ALA A 465 -20.59 -11.69 -0.03
N ALA A 466 -19.43 -12.21 0.40
CA ALA A 466 -19.37 -13.24 1.43
C ALA A 466 -20.04 -12.78 2.72
N GLN A 467 -19.82 -11.53 3.13
CA GLN A 467 -20.45 -10.97 4.32
C GLN A 467 -21.97 -10.78 4.17
N ILE A 468 -22.46 -10.44 2.98
CA ILE A 468 -23.90 -10.34 2.69
C ILE A 468 -24.58 -11.71 2.76
N PHE A 469 -23.90 -12.76 2.28
CA PHE A 469 -24.37 -14.16 2.37
C PHE A 469 -24.27 -14.72 3.80
N GLY A 470 -23.37 -14.20 4.63
CA GLY A 470 -23.15 -14.68 5.99
C GLY A 470 -22.61 -16.11 5.98
N GLY A 471 -23.18 -16.98 6.83
CA GLY A 471 -22.73 -18.37 6.95
C GLY A 471 -22.75 -19.19 5.64
N LEU A 472 -23.62 -18.84 4.68
CA LEU A 472 -23.70 -19.54 3.38
C LEU A 472 -22.46 -19.37 2.51
N ALA A 473 -21.70 -18.29 2.68
CA ALA A 473 -20.45 -18.08 1.96
C ALA A 473 -19.26 -18.83 2.58
N TYR A 474 -19.46 -19.52 3.71
CA TYR A 474 -18.44 -20.35 4.35
C TYR A 474 -18.55 -21.83 3.95
N THR A 475 -19.70 -22.24 3.40
CA THR A 475 -19.94 -23.61 2.96
C THR A 475 -19.65 -23.76 1.47
N ARG A 476 -18.89 -24.80 1.11
CA ARG A 476 -18.73 -25.23 -0.29
C ARG A 476 -20.05 -25.85 -0.76
N GLY A 477 -20.61 -25.35 -1.87
CA GLY A 477 -21.90 -25.77 -2.41
C GLY A 477 -23.10 -24.93 -1.94
N GLY A 478 -24.30 -25.29 -2.41
CA GLY A 478 -25.55 -24.62 -2.06
C GLY A 478 -25.68 -23.19 -2.63
N GLN A 479 -26.51 -22.36 -2.00
CA GLN A 479 -26.81 -21.00 -2.52
C GLN A 479 -25.59 -20.05 -2.53
N GLY A 480 -24.60 -20.26 -1.64
CA GLY A 480 -23.41 -19.41 -1.53
C GLY A 480 -22.19 -19.89 -2.34
N GLU A 481 -22.29 -21.01 -3.07
CA GLU A 481 -21.14 -21.69 -3.67
C GLU A 481 -20.29 -20.80 -4.59
N LYS A 482 -20.94 -19.95 -5.38
CA LYS A 482 -20.26 -19.09 -6.34
C LYS A 482 -19.44 -18.02 -5.61
N VAL A 483 -20.01 -17.47 -4.53
CA VAL A 483 -19.35 -16.44 -3.71
C VAL A 483 -18.20 -17.05 -2.91
N GLU A 484 -18.40 -18.22 -2.30
CA GLU A 484 -17.35 -18.97 -1.58
C GLU A 484 -16.17 -19.26 -2.50
N ARG A 485 -16.43 -19.82 -3.69
CA ARG A 485 -15.40 -20.16 -4.66
C ARG A 485 -14.62 -18.92 -5.12
N LEU A 486 -15.31 -17.85 -5.49
CA LEU A 486 -14.66 -16.63 -5.90
C LEU A 486 -13.83 -16.01 -4.77
N TYR A 487 -14.26 -16.12 -3.51
CA TYR A 487 -13.52 -15.63 -2.36
C TYR A 487 -12.17 -16.34 -2.17
N ARG A 488 -12.10 -17.66 -2.29
CA ARG A 488 -10.83 -18.41 -2.20
C ARG A 488 -9.92 -18.23 -3.42
N GLU A 489 -10.47 -17.83 -4.56
CA GLU A 489 -9.74 -17.62 -5.82
C GLU A 489 -9.08 -16.24 -5.95
N VAL A 490 -9.43 -15.26 -5.11
CA VAL A 490 -8.88 -13.89 -5.15
C VAL A 490 -7.36 -13.84 -5.30
N ARG A 491 -6.62 -14.63 -4.52
CA ARG A 491 -5.15 -14.63 -4.53
C ARG A 491 -4.56 -15.17 -5.83
N ALA A 492 -5.28 -16.04 -6.53
CA ALA A 492 -4.87 -16.50 -7.85
C ALA A 492 -4.86 -15.36 -8.86
N PHE A 493 -5.64 -14.30 -8.71
CA PHE A 493 -5.61 -13.15 -9.62
C PHE A 493 -4.67 -12.03 -9.14
N ALA A 494 -4.54 -11.83 -7.83
CA ALA A 494 -3.70 -10.79 -7.25
C ALA A 494 -2.20 -11.00 -7.51
N ILE A 495 -1.72 -12.24 -7.61
CA ILE A 495 -0.29 -12.60 -7.62
C ILE A 495 0.33 -12.73 -9.04
N PRO A 496 -0.19 -13.57 -9.96
CA PRO A 496 0.39 -13.77 -11.30
C PRO A 496 0.11 -12.58 -12.23
N GLY A 497 0.76 -12.54 -13.40
CA GLY A 497 0.87 -11.34 -14.24
C GLY A 497 1.72 -10.21 -13.60
N GLY A 498 2.35 -10.50 -12.46
CA GLY A 498 3.06 -9.58 -11.57
C GLY A 498 2.22 -9.21 -10.34
N SER A 499 2.81 -9.30 -9.14
CA SER A 499 2.10 -8.98 -7.89
C SER A 499 1.68 -7.52 -7.86
N GLU A 500 0.70 -7.16 -7.02
CA GLU A 500 0.18 -5.80 -6.94
C GLU A 500 1.29 -4.78 -6.64
N GLU A 501 2.27 -5.13 -5.79
CA GLU A 501 3.42 -4.28 -5.47
C GLU A 501 4.28 -4.04 -6.71
N ILE A 502 4.59 -5.11 -7.45
CA ILE A 502 5.36 -5.03 -8.70
C ILE A 502 4.60 -4.23 -9.75
N MET A 503 3.27 -4.35 -9.82
CA MET A 503 2.44 -3.63 -10.78
C MET A 503 2.30 -2.15 -10.45
N LEU A 504 2.14 -1.79 -9.17
CA LEU A 504 2.09 -0.40 -8.74
C LEU A 504 3.41 0.31 -9.03
N ASP A 505 4.53 -0.33 -8.68
CA ASP A 505 5.88 0.17 -8.95
C ASP A 505 6.17 0.23 -10.48
N LEU A 506 5.89 -0.85 -11.22
CA LEU A 506 6.04 -0.87 -12.69
C LEU A 506 5.19 0.23 -13.36
N GLY A 507 3.96 0.41 -12.88
CA GLY A 507 3.03 1.42 -13.36
C GLY A 507 3.62 2.82 -13.28
N VAL A 508 4.13 3.20 -12.11
CA VAL A 508 4.74 4.51 -11.87
C VAL A 508 6.07 4.65 -12.61
N ARG A 509 6.94 3.63 -12.60
CA ARG A 509 8.23 3.66 -13.30
C ARG A 509 8.06 3.83 -14.81
N GLN A 510 7.13 3.09 -15.43
CA GLN A 510 6.85 3.23 -16.86
C GLN A 510 6.19 4.58 -17.17
N ALA A 511 5.23 5.05 -16.37
CA ALA A 511 4.61 6.35 -16.56
C ALA A 511 5.64 7.50 -16.49
N THR A 512 6.56 7.44 -15.52
CA THR A 512 7.69 8.37 -15.37
C THR A 512 8.60 8.35 -16.59
N LYS A 513 8.99 7.14 -17.04
CA LYS A 513 9.84 6.95 -18.22
C LYS A 513 9.19 7.52 -19.49
N VAL A 514 7.91 7.19 -19.73
CA VAL A 514 7.14 7.73 -20.87
C VAL A 514 7.00 9.25 -20.78
N GLY A 515 6.67 9.78 -19.59
CA GLY A 515 6.59 11.21 -19.34
C GLY A 515 7.90 11.94 -19.64
N SER A 516 9.04 11.35 -19.26
CA SER A 516 10.37 11.88 -19.60
C SER A 516 10.60 11.90 -21.13
N PHE A 517 10.31 10.80 -21.84
CA PHE A 517 10.40 10.76 -23.31
C PHE A 517 9.46 11.76 -24.00
N MET A 518 8.30 12.03 -23.42
CA MET A 518 7.33 12.99 -23.94
C MET A 518 7.61 14.44 -23.51
N GLY A 519 8.69 14.70 -22.76
CA GLY A 519 9.10 16.04 -22.36
C GLY A 519 8.27 16.66 -21.23
N ALA A 520 7.77 15.85 -20.29
CA ALA A 520 7.01 16.34 -19.14
C ALA A 520 7.80 17.42 -18.37
N LYS A 521 7.15 18.56 -18.12
CA LYS A 521 7.77 19.79 -17.58
C LYS A 521 8.30 19.68 -16.14
N ILE A 522 7.95 18.58 -15.46
CA ILE A 522 8.49 18.19 -14.15
C ILE A 522 9.98 17.79 -14.27
N PHE A 523 10.42 17.42 -15.47
CA PHE A 523 11.81 17.14 -15.83
C PHE A 523 12.41 18.31 -16.66
N ARG A 524 12.41 19.55 -16.15
CA ARG A 524 13.17 20.69 -16.74
C ARG A 524 14.62 20.63 -16.25
N LYS A 525 15.71 20.73 -17.02
CA LYS A 525 16.02 20.92 -18.45
C LYS A 525 17.43 20.34 -18.68
N ARG A 526 17.65 19.64 -19.80
CA ARG A 526 18.77 19.80 -20.77
C ARG A 526 18.76 18.55 -21.64
N TRP A 527 18.32 18.67 -22.89
CA TRP A 527 18.79 17.97 -24.10
C TRP A 527 18.22 18.80 -25.27
N PRO A 528 19.05 19.19 -26.25
CA PRO A 528 19.58 18.24 -27.23
C PRO A 528 21.07 18.47 -27.54
N LEU A 529 21.91 17.49 -27.21
CA LEU A 529 23.31 17.40 -27.68
C LEU A 529 23.81 15.94 -27.65
N ILE A 530 23.24 15.11 -26.78
CA ILE A 530 23.72 13.74 -26.55
C ILE A 530 23.25 12.76 -27.64
N ILE A 531 22.12 13.00 -28.33
CA ILE A 531 21.70 12.14 -29.46
C ILE A 531 22.68 12.24 -30.65
N PHE A 532 23.30 13.41 -30.86
CA PHE A 532 24.28 13.60 -31.93
C PHE A 532 25.62 12.91 -31.63
N PHE A 533 26.02 12.87 -30.35
CA PHE A 533 27.25 12.18 -29.93
C PHE A 533 27.09 10.66 -29.78
N LEU A 534 25.91 10.16 -29.41
CA LEU A 534 25.66 8.72 -29.29
C LEU A 534 25.70 8.00 -30.64
N ILE A 535 25.27 8.65 -31.73
CA ILE A 535 25.35 8.08 -33.08
C ILE A 535 26.81 8.05 -33.58
N LEU A 536 27.62 9.04 -33.19
CA LEU A 536 29.05 9.10 -33.54
C LEU A 536 29.90 8.09 -32.74
N PHE A 537 29.53 7.82 -31.49
CA PHE A 537 30.25 6.88 -30.60
C PHE A 537 30.02 5.41 -30.99
N PHE A 538 28.84 5.06 -31.52
CA PHE A 538 28.55 3.72 -32.05
C PHE A 538 29.28 3.43 -33.37
N TYR A 539 29.65 4.45 -34.14
CA TYR A 539 30.38 4.28 -35.39
C TYR A 539 31.90 4.07 -35.19
N LEU A 540 32.44 4.50 -34.05
CA LEU A 540 33.90 4.53 -33.79
C LEU A 540 34.42 3.43 -32.84
N SER A 541 33.57 2.60 -32.25
CA SER A 541 33.96 1.62 -31.22
C SER A 541 33.99 0.15 -31.67
N ARG A 542 33.93 -0.12 -32.99
CA ARG A 542 34.50 -1.35 -33.54
C ARG A 542 36.02 -1.18 -33.65
N LEU A 543 36.75 -1.51 -32.58
CA LEU A 543 38.11 -2.07 -32.60
C LEU A 543 38.70 -2.09 -31.18
N SER A 544 39.02 -3.31 -30.75
CA SER A 544 39.97 -3.74 -29.72
C SER A 544 39.34 -4.48 -28.52
N SER A 545 39.49 -5.79 -28.60
CA SER A 545 39.51 -6.71 -27.46
C SER A 545 40.87 -6.59 -26.76
N THR A 546 40.90 -6.67 -25.43
CA THR A 546 41.30 -7.89 -24.69
C THR A 546 41.39 -7.64 -23.18
N LYS A 547 40.83 -8.61 -22.44
CA LYS A 547 41.27 -9.24 -21.19
C LYS A 547 41.06 -8.59 -19.80
N ASP A 548 40.54 -9.50 -18.97
CA ASP A 548 40.58 -9.69 -17.52
C ASP A 548 39.72 -8.81 -16.62
N ARG A 549 38.62 -9.40 -16.13
CA ARG A 549 37.98 -9.04 -14.85
C ARG A 549 37.63 -10.31 -14.06
N PRO A 550 37.97 -10.38 -12.77
CA PRO A 550 37.70 -11.54 -11.94
C PRO A 550 36.27 -11.59 -11.42
N VAL A 551 35.93 -12.81 -11.01
CA VAL A 551 34.71 -13.38 -10.43
C VAL A 551 33.91 -12.48 -9.48
N GLN A 552 32.58 -12.57 -9.61
CA GLN A 552 31.55 -12.03 -8.70
C GLN A 552 31.72 -12.56 -7.27
N GLN A 553 31.82 -11.63 -6.31
CA GLN A 553 31.40 -11.86 -4.92
C GLN A 553 30.03 -11.22 -4.70
N THR A 554 29.18 -11.93 -3.99
CA THR A 554 27.92 -11.50 -3.36
C THR A 554 27.92 -10.00 -3.03
N LYS A 555 26.92 -9.23 -3.48
CA LYS A 555 26.78 -7.83 -3.06
C LYS A 555 26.45 -7.76 -1.57
N SER A 556 27.49 -7.61 -0.76
CA SER A 556 27.42 -7.03 0.57
C SER A 556 26.81 -5.63 0.47
N HIS A 557 26.11 -5.17 1.50
CA HIS A 557 25.88 -3.74 1.69
C HIS A 557 27.25 -3.05 1.70
N SER A 558 27.61 -2.33 0.64
CA SER A 558 28.87 -1.61 0.59
C SER A 558 28.78 -0.41 1.53
N LEU A 559 29.54 -0.46 2.63
CA LEU A 559 29.64 0.63 3.59
C LEU A 559 30.19 1.91 2.94
N GLU A 560 31.11 1.78 1.98
CA GLU A 560 31.67 2.90 1.21
C GLU A 560 30.79 3.24 -0.02
N VAL A 561 30.61 4.52 -0.29
CA VAL A 561 29.83 5.05 -1.42
C VAL A 561 30.67 6.02 -2.25
N ARG A 562 30.42 6.09 -3.56
CA ARG A 562 31.03 7.10 -4.44
C ARG A 562 30.02 8.20 -4.74
N LEU A 563 30.41 9.44 -4.45
CA LEU A 563 29.58 10.61 -4.75
C LEU A 563 29.78 11.06 -6.20
N PRO A 564 28.70 11.35 -6.95
CA PRO A 564 28.80 11.96 -8.27
C PRO A 564 29.19 13.45 -8.16
N PRO A 565 29.95 14.01 -9.12
CA PRO A 565 30.26 15.43 -9.12
C PRO A 565 28.99 16.29 -9.33
N PRO A 566 28.92 17.50 -8.73
CA PRO A 566 27.79 18.40 -8.90
C PRO A 566 27.65 18.87 -10.36
N SER A 567 26.43 19.24 -10.76
CA SER A 567 26.06 19.64 -12.14
C SER A 567 26.78 20.88 -12.67
N SER A 568 27.45 21.65 -11.80
CA SER A 568 28.33 22.77 -12.15
C SER A 568 29.65 22.65 -11.38
N GLY A 569 30.76 22.48 -12.09
CA GLY A 569 32.10 22.36 -11.52
C GLY A 569 32.82 23.69 -11.26
N HIS A 570 32.10 24.82 -11.27
CA HIS A 570 32.68 26.15 -11.07
C HIS A 570 32.04 26.82 -9.85
N PHE A 571 32.74 26.75 -8.71
CA PHE A 571 32.43 27.49 -7.49
C PHE A 571 33.75 27.91 -6.82
N LYS A 572 33.74 29.05 -6.12
CA LYS A 572 34.93 29.75 -5.65
C LYS A 572 35.76 28.91 -4.67
N GLU A 573 35.09 28.13 -3.85
CA GLU A 573 35.68 27.27 -2.83
C GLU A 573 36.43 26.08 -3.43
N LEU A 574 36.05 25.61 -4.63
CA LEU A 574 36.82 24.59 -5.34
C LEU A 574 38.18 25.11 -5.77
N THR A 575 38.26 26.34 -6.27
CA THR A 575 39.52 26.98 -6.64
C THR A 575 40.44 27.12 -5.42
N LEU A 576 39.91 27.60 -4.30
CA LEU A 576 40.68 27.70 -3.05
C LEU A 576 41.15 26.32 -2.54
N ALA A 577 40.31 25.30 -2.65
CA ALA A 577 40.68 23.93 -2.30
C ALA A 577 41.76 23.35 -3.23
N GLN A 578 41.78 23.72 -4.51
CA GLN A 578 42.81 23.29 -5.46
C GLN A 578 44.15 24.00 -5.23
N GLU A 579 44.11 25.28 -4.87
CA GLU A 579 45.29 26.13 -4.64
C GLU A 579 45.87 26.03 -3.21
N ALA A 580 45.23 25.27 -2.32
CA ALA A 580 45.68 25.09 -0.95
C ALA A 580 47.11 24.50 -0.89
N SER A 581 48.00 25.17 -0.18
CA SER A 581 49.36 24.69 0.09
C SER A 581 49.31 23.45 0.99
N LEU A 582 49.80 22.31 0.49
CA LEU A 582 49.76 21.04 1.21
C LEU A 582 51.08 20.73 1.92
N THR A 583 51.00 20.41 3.20
CA THR A 583 52.10 19.84 3.99
C THR A 583 52.08 18.30 3.93
N PRO A 584 53.21 17.61 4.20
CA PRO A 584 53.26 16.15 4.22
C PRO A 584 52.31 15.53 5.24
N MET A 585 51.45 14.60 4.79
CA MET A 585 50.51 13.88 5.64
C MET A 585 51.17 12.78 6.48
N GLY A 586 50.58 12.47 7.63
CA GLY A 586 50.98 11.34 8.47
C GLY A 586 50.73 9.97 7.82
N HIS A 587 51.26 8.91 8.46
CA HIS A 587 51.27 7.55 7.88
C HIS A 587 49.93 6.81 7.99
N ARG A 588 49.18 7.00 9.07
CA ARG A 588 47.89 6.34 9.34
C ARG A 588 47.00 7.24 10.19
N ILE A 589 45.70 6.94 10.26
CA ILE A 589 44.79 7.59 11.20
C ILE A 589 45.18 7.07 12.59
N PRO A 590 45.70 7.93 13.50
CA PRO A 590 46.04 7.50 14.83
C PRO A 590 44.75 7.14 15.58
N LYS A 591 44.84 6.16 16.48
CA LYS A 591 43.68 5.70 17.25
C LYS A 591 43.43 6.60 18.47
N ILE A 592 43.32 7.89 18.20
CA ILE A 592 43.07 8.95 19.18
C ILE A 592 41.66 9.44 18.91
N VAL A 593 40.82 9.47 19.94
CA VAL A 593 39.46 10.03 19.83
C VAL A 593 39.47 11.49 20.28
N HIS A 594 38.77 12.36 19.56
CA HIS A 594 38.68 13.79 19.84
C HIS A 594 37.24 14.19 20.12
N PHE A 595 37.00 14.83 21.26
CA PHE A 595 35.76 15.54 21.57
C PHE A 595 36.06 17.04 21.71
N VAL A 596 35.16 17.90 21.22
CA VAL A 596 35.24 19.36 21.37
C VAL A 596 34.01 19.84 22.14
N TYR A 597 34.20 20.57 23.23
CA TYR A 597 33.10 21.07 24.05
C TYR A 597 33.46 22.33 24.83
N GLY A 598 32.47 22.98 25.45
CA GLY A 598 32.71 24.13 26.34
C GLY A 598 33.21 25.39 25.62
N LEU A 599 32.72 25.65 24.39
CA LEU A 599 33.05 26.85 23.58
C LEU A 599 32.00 27.97 23.69
N ARG A 600 31.05 27.84 24.63
CA ARG A 600 29.90 28.73 24.78
C ARG A 600 29.77 29.23 26.21
N ASP A 601 29.47 28.33 27.14
CA ASP A 601 29.10 28.68 28.50
C ASP A 601 30.33 28.65 29.42
N PRO A 602 30.43 29.57 30.41
CA PRO A 602 31.61 29.68 31.26
C PRO A 602 31.81 28.50 32.21
N GLU A 603 30.75 27.74 32.50
CA GLU A 603 30.73 26.57 33.38
C GLU A 603 29.85 25.47 32.75
N PRO A 604 30.30 24.82 31.67
CA PRO A 604 29.49 23.82 30.98
C PRO A 604 29.35 22.54 31.82
N THR A 605 28.29 21.77 31.63
CA THR A 605 28.12 20.45 32.27
C THR A 605 28.09 19.33 31.23
N LEU A 606 28.46 18.11 31.63
CA LEU A 606 28.18 16.91 30.84
C LEU A 606 26.91 16.24 31.35
N ASP A 607 25.98 15.98 30.44
CA ASP A 607 24.79 15.19 30.71
C ASP A 607 25.12 13.69 30.60
N LEU A 608 24.20 12.84 31.07
CA LEU A 608 24.43 11.39 31.06
C LEU A 608 24.73 10.87 29.65
N ILE A 609 24.07 11.43 28.65
CA ILE A 609 24.28 11.08 27.25
C ILE A 609 25.68 11.48 26.76
N HIS A 610 26.22 12.63 27.20
CA HIS A 610 27.61 13.01 26.88
C HIS A 610 28.60 12.03 27.50
N TYR A 611 28.36 11.63 28.75
CA TYR A 611 29.15 10.57 29.37
C TYR A 611 29.06 9.25 28.59
N LEU A 612 27.85 8.86 28.14
CA LEU A 612 27.65 7.64 27.37
C LEU A 612 28.27 7.69 25.97
N ALA A 613 28.30 8.85 25.32
CA ALA A 613 29.06 9.05 24.08
C ALA A 613 30.56 8.80 24.32
N ILE A 614 31.15 9.40 25.36
CA ILE A 614 32.55 9.19 25.75
C ILE A 614 32.80 7.72 26.11
N LYS A 615 31.92 7.12 26.91
CA LYS A 615 32.02 5.73 27.38
C LYS A 615 31.89 4.74 26.23
N SER A 616 30.94 4.95 25.32
CA SER A 616 30.80 4.11 24.11
C SER A 616 32.04 4.24 23.21
N ALA A 617 32.60 5.44 23.05
CA ALA A 617 33.84 5.63 22.31
C ALA A 617 35.02 4.89 22.98
N HIS A 618 35.14 4.98 24.31
CA HIS A 618 36.16 4.25 25.07
C HIS A 618 36.03 2.73 24.91
N ASP A 619 34.84 2.18 25.16
CA ASP A 619 34.62 0.73 25.25
C ASP A 619 34.58 0.04 23.88
N VAL A 620 33.99 0.71 22.88
CA VAL A 620 33.79 0.17 21.53
C VAL A 620 34.98 0.48 20.63
N LEU A 621 35.43 1.73 20.59
CA LEU A 621 36.55 2.10 19.71
C LEU A 621 37.87 1.71 20.33
N LYS A 622 38.01 1.65 21.66
CA LYS A 622 39.26 1.30 22.36
C LYS A 622 40.46 2.14 21.89
N PRO A 623 40.40 3.47 22.05
CA PRO A 623 41.46 4.36 21.62
C PRO A 623 42.69 4.28 22.54
N GLU A 624 43.85 4.72 22.02
CA GLU A 624 45.07 4.91 22.81
C GLU A 624 44.90 6.01 23.86
N LYS A 625 44.14 7.06 23.50
CA LYS A 625 43.70 8.13 24.41
C LYS A 625 42.48 8.86 23.83
N ILE A 626 41.70 9.49 24.70
CA ILE A 626 40.60 10.38 24.31
C ILE A 626 41.01 11.82 24.63
N MET A 627 41.21 12.65 23.62
CA MET A 627 41.50 14.07 23.78
C MET A 627 40.20 14.87 23.91
N PHE A 628 40.09 15.64 24.98
CA PHE A 628 38.95 16.50 25.26
C PHE A 628 39.36 17.97 25.14
N HIS A 629 38.93 18.60 24.05
CA HIS A 629 39.30 19.98 23.70
C HIS A 629 38.27 20.96 24.24
N TYR A 630 38.69 21.90 25.09
CA TYR A 630 37.78 22.79 25.80
C TYR A 630 38.29 24.23 25.91
N HIS A 631 37.38 25.20 25.95
CA HIS A 631 37.72 26.56 26.39
C HIS A 631 37.36 26.73 27.87
N HIS A 632 36.11 26.41 28.20
CA HIS A 632 35.60 26.29 29.56
C HIS A 632 35.52 24.81 29.96
N LEU A 633 36.16 24.43 31.06
CA LEU A 633 36.23 23.03 31.48
C LEU A 633 34.88 22.61 32.05
N PRO A 634 34.32 21.45 31.66
CA PRO A 634 33.05 21.03 32.23
C PRO A 634 33.14 20.68 33.70
N VAL A 635 32.00 20.80 34.39
CA VAL A 635 31.82 20.44 35.80
C VAL A 635 30.67 19.45 35.96
N GLY A 636 30.57 18.82 37.14
CA GLY A 636 29.49 17.90 37.51
C GLY A 636 29.85 16.41 37.41
N ASP A 637 28.99 15.56 37.98
CA ASP A 637 29.28 14.16 38.26
C ASP A 637 29.63 13.35 37.01
N ASN A 638 28.91 13.54 35.91
CA ASN A 638 29.18 12.84 34.66
C ASN A 638 30.51 13.25 34.02
N PHE A 639 30.96 14.48 34.23
CA PHE A 639 32.31 14.88 33.82
C PHE A 639 33.37 14.20 34.68
N GLU A 640 33.20 14.17 36.00
CA GLU A 640 34.15 13.47 36.89
C GLU A 640 34.19 11.95 36.62
N ARG A 641 33.05 11.35 36.24
CA ARG A 641 33.01 9.96 35.75
C ARG A 641 33.74 9.76 34.42
N ALA A 642 33.63 10.73 33.51
CA ALA A 642 34.32 10.68 32.22
C ALA A 642 35.82 10.92 32.36
N ARG A 643 36.21 11.79 33.30
CA ARG A 643 37.55 12.38 33.45
C ARG A 643 38.70 11.36 33.43
N PRO A 644 38.62 10.17 34.06
CA PRO A 644 39.69 9.17 33.99
C PRO A 644 39.99 8.66 32.57
N MET A 645 39.02 8.76 31.65
CA MET A 645 39.18 8.35 30.25
C MET A 645 39.77 9.49 29.38
N LEU A 646 39.84 10.72 29.90
CA LEU A 646 40.11 11.93 29.11
C LEU A 646 41.53 12.49 29.32
N THR A 647 42.12 12.94 28.22
CA THR A 647 43.29 13.82 28.18
C THR A 647 42.82 15.25 27.86
N LEU A 648 42.91 16.14 28.84
CA LEU A 648 42.37 17.50 28.74
C LEU A 648 43.29 18.41 27.90
N ASN A 649 42.72 19.16 26.95
CA ASN A 649 43.44 20.11 26.12
C ASN A 649 42.71 21.45 26.01
N LYS A 650 43.22 22.51 26.63
CA LYS A 650 42.62 23.84 26.56
C LYS A 650 42.83 24.48 25.17
N VAL A 651 41.78 25.05 24.58
CA VAL A 651 41.80 25.75 23.30
C VAL A 651 41.33 27.20 23.44
N PRO A 652 41.84 28.14 22.61
CA PRO A 652 41.34 29.51 22.58
C PRO A 652 39.91 29.56 22.05
N LEU A 653 39.17 30.61 22.43
CA LEU A 653 37.84 30.85 21.88
C LEU A 653 37.97 31.40 20.46
N VAL A 654 37.50 30.65 19.46
CA VAL A 654 37.53 31.08 18.06
C VAL A 654 36.58 32.26 17.86
N GLN A 655 37.14 33.44 17.60
CA GLN A 655 36.38 34.66 17.30
C GLN A 655 36.39 35.00 15.81
N LYS A 656 37.40 34.52 15.07
CA LYS A 656 37.54 34.70 13.63
C LYS A 656 38.30 33.54 12.98
N VAL A 657 38.06 33.32 11.70
CA VAL A 657 38.76 32.35 10.84
C VAL A 657 39.03 33.03 9.49
N PHE A 658 40.30 33.11 9.06
CA PHE A 658 40.72 33.89 7.86
C PHE A 658 40.10 35.31 7.80
N ASP A 659 40.15 36.04 8.92
CA ASP A 659 39.54 37.37 9.11
C ASP A 659 38.01 37.46 8.93
N ARG A 660 37.32 36.31 8.82
CA ARG A 660 35.86 36.22 8.88
C ARG A 660 35.40 36.03 10.32
N PRO A 661 34.38 36.76 10.80
CA PRO A 661 33.89 36.61 12.17
C PRO A 661 33.23 35.24 12.37
N VAL A 662 33.49 34.64 13.54
CA VAL A 662 32.85 33.40 14.01
C VAL A 662 32.12 33.70 15.31
N SER A 663 30.81 33.91 15.21
CA SER A 663 29.97 34.34 16.34
C SER A 663 29.32 33.16 17.06
N HIS A 664 28.93 32.10 16.35
CA HIS A 664 28.18 30.99 16.91
C HIS A 664 29.09 29.84 17.40
N TYR A 665 28.79 29.26 18.56
CA TYR A 665 29.63 28.22 19.19
C TYR A 665 29.77 26.95 18.35
N ALA A 666 28.74 26.57 17.59
CA ALA A 666 28.79 25.43 16.66
C ALA A 666 29.87 25.65 15.57
N HIS A 667 29.91 26.85 14.98
CA HIS A 667 30.97 27.22 14.03
C HIS A 667 32.36 27.30 14.67
N ARG A 668 32.45 27.68 15.95
CA ARG A 668 33.72 27.58 16.69
C ARG A 668 34.17 26.13 16.82
N ALA A 669 33.23 25.21 17.08
CA ALA A 669 33.52 23.78 17.16
C ALA A 669 33.93 23.20 15.79
N ASP A 670 33.35 23.68 14.69
CA ASP A 670 33.77 23.32 13.32
C ASP A 670 35.22 23.72 13.04
N VAL A 671 35.63 24.92 13.46
CA VAL A 671 37.01 25.38 13.30
C VAL A 671 37.97 24.55 14.17
N VAL A 672 37.65 24.40 15.46
CA VAL A 672 38.51 23.64 16.39
C VAL A 672 38.65 22.19 15.96
N ARG A 673 37.57 21.50 15.52
CA ARG A 673 37.64 20.10 15.09
C ARG A 673 38.54 19.92 13.88
N LEU A 674 38.53 20.86 12.93
CA LEU A 674 39.44 20.82 11.77
C LEU A 674 40.88 21.07 12.18
N GLU A 675 41.15 22.05 13.05
CA GLU A 675 42.50 22.34 13.55
C GLU A 675 43.10 21.17 14.34
N VAL A 676 42.31 20.49 15.18
CA VAL A 676 42.82 19.35 15.95
C VAL A 676 43.05 18.12 15.08
N LEU A 677 42.18 17.85 14.10
CA LEU A 677 42.38 16.76 13.15
C LEU A 677 43.54 17.05 12.19
N GLU A 678 43.74 18.30 11.80
CA GLU A 678 44.91 18.73 11.03
C GLU A 678 46.19 18.46 11.82
N LYS A 679 46.25 18.89 13.09
CA LYS A 679 47.45 18.79 13.91
C LYS A 679 47.75 17.37 14.42
N TYR A 680 46.72 16.67 14.90
CA TYR A 680 46.88 15.40 15.61
C TYR A 680 46.40 14.19 14.82
N GLY A 681 45.65 14.37 13.72
CA GLY A 681 44.86 13.30 13.11
C GLY A 681 43.80 12.78 14.08
N GLY A 682 43.30 11.58 13.84
CA GLY A 682 42.47 10.84 14.79
C GLY A 682 41.02 10.65 14.35
N ILE A 683 40.18 10.37 15.32
CA ILE A 683 38.75 10.08 15.21
C ILE A 683 38.00 11.16 15.98
N TYR A 684 37.48 12.17 15.29
CA TYR A 684 36.59 13.15 15.87
C TYR A 684 35.17 12.58 16.01
N VAL A 685 34.56 12.80 17.18
CA VAL A 685 33.20 12.37 17.50
C VAL A 685 32.49 13.53 18.19
N ASP A 686 31.28 13.88 17.76
CA ASP A 686 30.42 14.81 18.51
C ASP A 686 29.88 14.13 19.79
N LEU A 687 29.60 14.92 20.82
CA LEU A 687 29.16 14.40 22.14
C LEU A 687 27.74 13.80 22.12
N ASP A 688 27.05 13.85 21.00
CA ASP A 688 25.75 13.26 20.75
C ASP A 688 25.80 12.12 19.70
N LEU A 689 26.96 11.48 19.54
CA LEU A 689 27.13 10.28 18.75
C LEU A 689 27.53 9.08 19.62
N ILE A 690 26.78 7.99 19.48
CA ILE A 690 27.01 6.73 20.20
C ILE A 690 27.75 5.75 19.29
N SER A 691 28.91 5.28 19.73
CA SER A 691 29.68 4.26 19.02
C SER A 691 29.09 2.87 19.26
N LEU A 692 28.81 2.11 18.20
CA LEU A 692 28.17 0.80 18.28
C LEU A 692 29.06 -0.35 17.81
N LYS A 693 30.03 -0.08 16.92
CA LYS A 693 30.99 -1.08 16.42
C LYS A 693 32.42 -0.53 16.28
N PRO A 694 33.45 -1.39 16.37
CA PRO A 694 34.84 -0.99 16.12
C PRO A 694 35.07 -0.49 14.69
N VAL A 695 36.01 0.46 14.55
CA VAL A 695 36.33 1.11 13.26
C VAL A 695 37.76 0.84 12.79
N ASP A 696 38.49 -0.09 13.42
CA ASP A 696 39.90 -0.39 13.14
C ASP A 696 40.18 -0.68 11.66
N HIS A 697 39.22 -1.31 10.99
CA HIS A 697 39.26 -1.62 9.55
C HIS A 697 39.31 -0.38 8.64
N LEU A 698 39.03 0.81 9.17
CA LEU A 698 39.01 2.08 8.45
C LEU A 698 40.29 2.92 8.68
N LEU A 699 41.11 2.61 9.68
CA LEU A 699 42.22 3.48 10.12
C LEU A 699 43.38 3.61 9.10
N ASN A 700 43.41 2.74 8.08
CA ASN A 700 44.39 2.81 7.00
C ASN A 700 44.04 3.85 5.93
N LYS A 701 42.83 4.43 5.94
CA LYS A 701 42.42 5.47 4.99
C LYS A 701 43.09 6.81 5.30
N GLU A 702 42.95 7.78 4.41
CA GLU A 702 43.48 9.14 4.62
C GLU A 702 42.49 10.03 5.39
N PHE A 703 41.26 10.07 4.92
CA PHE A 703 40.18 10.87 5.49
C PHE A 703 38.84 10.17 5.26
N ILE A 704 37.94 10.22 6.25
CA ILE A 704 36.64 9.55 6.21
C ILE A 704 35.55 10.44 6.80
N MET A 705 34.42 10.52 6.10
CA MET A 705 33.13 11.06 6.58
C MET A 705 31.99 10.19 6.05
N ALA A 706 30.79 10.28 6.63
CA ALA A 706 29.60 9.63 6.06
C ALA A 706 28.60 10.66 5.52
N GLN A 707 27.68 10.20 4.68
CA GLN A 707 26.59 11.00 4.14
C GLN A 707 25.63 11.49 5.24
N GLU A 708 25.22 12.76 5.17
CA GLU A 708 24.12 13.31 5.96
C GLU A 708 22.83 13.35 5.13
N GLY A 709 21.76 12.78 5.69
CA GLY A 709 20.49 12.57 4.97
C GLY A 709 20.50 11.34 4.05
N VAL A 710 19.31 10.89 3.63
CA VAL A 710 19.17 9.72 2.74
C VAL A 710 19.90 10.01 1.42
N ASP A 711 20.80 9.12 1.05
CA ASP A 711 21.67 9.24 -0.13
C ASP A 711 22.50 10.55 -0.19
N GLY A 712 22.78 11.16 0.95
CA GLY A 712 23.56 12.41 1.04
C GLY A 712 22.79 13.65 0.59
N SER A 713 21.46 13.66 0.73
CA SER A 713 20.59 14.77 0.34
C SER A 713 20.93 16.11 1.01
N VAL A 714 21.71 16.10 2.10
CA VAL A 714 22.17 17.30 2.81
C VAL A 714 23.66 17.58 2.57
N GLY A 715 24.51 16.56 2.63
CA GLY A 715 25.96 16.71 2.45
C GLY A 715 26.76 15.58 3.09
N LEU A 716 27.93 15.91 3.64
CA LEU A 716 28.73 14.99 4.47
C LEU A 716 28.65 15.43 5.92
N CYS A 717 28.32 14.50 6.80
CA CYS A 717 28.11 14.83 8.20
C CYS A 717 29.42 15.04 8.95
N ASN A 718 29.48 16.12 9.72
CA ASN A 718 30.65 16.53 10.50
C ASN A 718 30.73 15.92 11.90
N ALA A 719 29.73 15.14 12.33
CA ALA A 719 29.67 14.57 13.68
C ALA A 719 30.56 13.34 13.91
N MET A 720 31.08 12.73 12.85
CA MET A 720 32.13 11.72 12.91
C MET A 720 33.10 11.94 11.75
N ILE A 721 34.36 12.24 12.06
CA ILE A 721 35.39 12.49 11.05
C ILE A 721 36.65 11.72 11.45
N MET A 722 37.23 10.97 10.52
CA MET A 722 38.50 10.27 10.78
C MET A 722 39.56 10.77 9.80
N ALA A 723 40.73 11.14 10.30
CA ALA A 723 41.75 11.75 9.46
C ALA A 723 43.17 11.42 9.90
N ARG A 724 44.08 11.33 8.94
CA ARG A 724 45.52 11.38 9.21
C ARG A 724 45.90 12.80 9.64
N PRO A 725 46.95 12.97 10.47
CA PRO A 725 47.55 14.27 10.69
C PRO A 725 47.94 14.87 9.33
N HIS A 726 47.62 16.15 9.13
CA HIS A 726 47.81 16.87 7.87
C HIS A 726 47.17 16.16 6.66
N SER A 727 46.02 15.50 6.83
CA SER A 727 45.24 14.95 5.71
C SER A 727 45.01 16.02 4.63
N ARG A 728 45.19 15.66 3.35
CA ARG A 728 45.08 16.62 2.24
C ARG A 728 43.68 17.19 2.17
N PHE A 729 42.66 16.35 2.35
CA PHE A 729 41.26 16.79 2.31
C PHE A 729 40.95 17.82 3.41
N ILE A 730 41.50 17.66 4.63
CA ILE A 730 41.36 18.66 5.71
C ILE A 730 42.03 19.97 5.32
N GLN A 731 43.27 19.93 4.83
CA GLN A 731 44.00 21.15 4.46
C GLN A 731 43.25 21.95 3.38
N ARG A 732 42.70 21.25 2.39
CA ARG A 732 41.88 21.84 1.34
C ARG A 732 40.56 22.39 1.86
N TRP A 733 39.85 21.61 2.67
CA TRP A 733 38.57 22.03 3.23
C TRP A 733 38.75 23.23 4.16
N TYR A 734 39.75 23.22 5.05
CA TYR A 734 40.06 24.33 5.94
C TYR A 734 40.44 25.60 5.17
N ALA A 735 41.20 25.50 4.07
CA ALA A 735 41.50 26.65 3.22
C ALA A 735 40.23 27.35 2.67
N THR A 736 39.14 26.61 2.44
CA THR A 736 37.88 27.20 1.97
C THR A 736 37.19 28.08 3.01
N TYR A 737 37.54 27.99 4.30
CA TYR A 737 37.05 28.90 5.34
C TYR A 737 37.49 30.36 5.13
N ALA A 738 38.38 30.65 4.17
CA ALA A 738 38.58 32.02 3.66
C ALA A 738 37.29 32.67 3.10
N THR A 739 36.31 31.85 2.73
CA THR A 739 34.97 32.26 2.28
C THR A 739 33.89 32.07 3.33
N PHE A 740 34.27 31.78 4.57
CA PHE A 740 33.34 31.46 5.65
C PHE A 740 32.25 32.54 5.82
N ASP A 741 31.00 32.09 5.84
CA ASP A 741 29.83 32.92 6.07
C ASP A 741 29.13 32.47 7.35
N SER A 742 29.20 33.30 8.38
CA SER A 742 28.57 33.01 9.69
C SER A 742 27.04 33.03 9.66
N SER A 743 26.43 33.54 8.58
CA SER A 743 24.98 33.55 8.42
C SER A 743 24.41 32.23 7.88
N ASP A 744 25.24 31.40 7.25
CA ASP A 744 24.85 30.09 6.76
C ASP A 744 25.25 28.99 7.74
N TRP A 745 24.25 28.33 8.33
CA TRP A 745 24.43 27.44 9.47
C TRP A 745 25.26 26.20 9.16
N ASN A 746 25.01 25.53 8.02
CA ASN A 746 25.59 24.20 7.72
C ASN A 746 26.37 24.15 6.41
N TYR A 747 26.48 25.25 5.67
CA TYR A 747 27.12 25.21 4.36
C TYR A 747 28.59 24.80 4.42
N HIS A 748 29.44 25.50 5.17
CA HIS A 748 30.87 25.16 5.26
C HIS A 748 31.15 23.84 5.98
N SER A 749 30.27 23.44 6.90
CA SER A 749 30.48 22.27 7.76
C SER A 749 29.91 20.96 7.20
N VAL A 750 28.83 21.01 6.41
CA VAL A 750 28.13 19.81 5.91
C VAL A 750 28.00 19.80 4.38
N VAL A 751 27.52 20.89 3.79
CA VAL A 751 27.22 20.94 2.34
C VAL A 751 28.49 20.98 1.51
N LEU A 752 29.43 21.85 1.87
CA LEU A 752 30.67 22.11 1.16
C LEU A 752 31.62 20.89 1.11
N PRO A 753 31.90 20.15 2.20
CA PRO A 753 32.70 18.93 2.09
C PRO A 753 32.04 17.88 1.17
N GLY A 754 30.71 17.79 1.13
CA GLY A 754 29.99 16.94 0.18
C GLY A 754 30.12 17.39 -1.28
N LYS A 755 30.22 18.70 -1.52
CA LYS A 755 30.53 19.24 -2.86
C LYS A 755 31.99 19.03 -3.27
N LEU A 756 32.94 19.08 -2.32
CA LEU A 756 34.37 18.92 -2.58
C LEU A 756 34.77 17.45 -2.79
N ALA A 757 34.15 16.51 -2.05
CA ALA A 757 34.53 15.11 -2.06
C ALA A 757 34.61 14.45 -3.46
N PRO A 758 33.67 14.69 -4.40
CA PRO A 758 33.77 14.16 -5.77
C PRO A 758 35.00 14.63 -6.55
N PHE A 759 35.59 15.77 -6.20
CA PHE A 759 36.78 16.33 -6.87
C PHE A 759 38.10 15.82 -6.30
N PHE A 760 38.07 15.27 -5.08
CA PHE A 760 39.24 14.69 -4.40
C PHE A 760 39.00 13.23 -3.97
N PRO A 761 38.53 12.34 -4.87
CA PRO A 761 38.04 11.00 -4.49
C PRO A 761 39.14 10.05 -3.97
N ASN A 762 40.40 10.40 -4.15
CA ASN A 762 41.55 9.64 -3.61
C ASN A 762 41.99 10.14 -2.23
N GLU A 763 41.47 11.29 -1.79
CA GLU A 763 41.81 11.92 -0.52
C GLU A 763 40.72 11.66 0.54
N VAL A 764 39.46 11.45 0.15
CA VAL A 764 38.32 11.16 1.04
C VAL A 764 37.62 9.84 0.71
N THR A 765 37.35 9.06 1.76
CA THR A 765 36.44 7.92 1.74
C THR A 765 35.08 8.34 2.29
N VAL A 766 34.01 8.14 1.52
CA VAL A 766 32.64 8.48 1.95
C VAL A 766 31.90 7.21 2.36
N LEU A 767 31.33 7.20 3.56
CA LEU A 767 30.49 6.11 4.06
C LEU A 767 29.00 6.38 3.83
N ASN A 768 28.21 5.32 3.73
CA ASN A 768 26.76 5.38 3.56
C ASN A 768 26.08 6.05 4.78
N TYR A 769 24.97 6.76 4.56
CA TYR A 769 24.21 7.45 5.61
C TYR A 769 23.74 6.52 6.76
N THR A 770 23.51 5.23 6.49
CA THR A 770 23.18 4.21 7.50
C THR A 770 24.31 3.87 8.47
N SER A 771 25.54 4.31 8.19
CA SER A 771 26.71 4.01 9.03
C SER A 771 26.62 4.69 10.40
N TYR A 772 26.29 5.99 10.42
CA TYR A 772 26.28 6.80 11.64
C TYR A 772 25.01 7.65 11.81
N PHE A 773 24.23 7.88 10.76
CA PHE A 773 23.26 8.99 10.71
C PHE A 773 21.82 8.58 10.49
N TRP A 774 21.55 7.28 10.40
CA TRP A 774 20.20 6.76 10.37
C TRP A 774 19.87 6.05 11.70
N PRO A 775 18.73 6.35 12.35
CA PRO A 775 17.65 7.27 11.95
C PRO A 775 17.99 8.78 12.03
N LEU A 776 17.28 9.62 11.27
CA LEU A 776 17.55 11.07 11.08
C LEU A 776 16.99 11.98 12.21
N TRP A 777 17.32 13.28 12.16
CA TRP A 777 16.87 14.33 13.10
C TRP A 777 15.40 14.73 12.97
N ASP A 778 14.68 14.17 12.00
CA ASP A 778 13.26 14.47 11.80
C ASP A 778 12.40 13.75 12.86
N SER A 779 11.12 14.12 12.92
CA SER A 779 10.20 13.57 13.91
C SER A 779 10.09 12.03 13.83
N ALA A 780 10.21 11.45 12.63
CA ALA A 780 10.14 10.01 12.45
C ALA A 780 11.41 9.32 12.98
N GLY A 781 12.60 9.84 12.68
CA GLY A 781 13.87 9.31 13.15
C GLY A 781 14.06 9.48 14.65
N LEU A 782 13.72 10.64 15.21
CA LEU A 782 13.75 10.87 16.67
C LEU A 782 12.77 9.95 17.42
N ARG A 783 11.57 9.74 16.90
CA ARG A 783 10.61 8.77 17.45
C ARG A 783 11.16 7.35 17.39
N THR A 784 11.74 6.98 16.25
CA THR A 784 12.37 5.66 16.05
C THR A 784 13.48 5.39 17.08
N LEU A 785 14.30 6.40 17.37
CA LEU A 785 15.40 6.31 18.33
C LEU A 785 14.92 6.28 19.80
N PHE A 786 14.13 7.27 20.21
CA PHE A 786 13.84 7.52 21.62
C PHE A 786 12.51 6.94 22.12
N LEU A 787 11.61 6.53 21.23
CA LEU A 787 10.23 6.16 21.61
C LEU A 787 9.80 4.78 21.12
N GLU A 788 10.42 4.25 20.06
CA GLU A 788 10.02 2.95 19.48
C GLU A 788 11.03 1.85 19.79
N LYS A 789 10.54 0.61 19.81
CA LYS A 789 11.35 -0.63 19.95
C LYS A 789 11.38 -1.41 18.63
N SER A 790 11.47 -0.71 17.52
CA SER A 790 11.27 -1.22 16.15
C SER A 790 12.56 -1.22 15.31
N TYR A 791 13.62 -0.57 15.76
CA TYR A 791 14.78 -0.27 14.92
C TYR A 791 16.00 -1.16 15.20
N ASP A 792 16.51 -1.77 14.14
CA ASP A 792 17.69 -2.64 14.15
C ASP A 792 18.96 -1.89 13.73
N PHE A 793 19.86 -1.70 14.70
CA PHE A 793 21.17 -1.08 14.50
C PHE A 793 22.21 -2.01 13.84
N SER A 794 21.82 -3.17 13.30
CA SER A 794 22.75 -4.13 12.68
C SER A 794 23.54 -3.56 11.49
N ALA A 795 23.05 -2.51 10.83
CA ALA A 795 23.78 -1.80 9.77
C ALA A 795 24.70 -0.66 10.28
N ASN A 796 24.47 -0.17 11.50
CA ASN A 796 25.14 1.01 12.05
C ASN A 796 26.55 0.69 12.61
N LEU A 797 27.54 1.54 12.31
CA LEU A 797 28.81 1.63 13.05
C LEU A 797 28.67 2.51 14.31
N GLY A 798 27.80 3.51 14.24
CA GLY A 798 27.35 4.33 15.35
C GLY A 798 25.98 4.92 15.06
N THR A 799 25.43 5.69 16.00
CA THR A 799 24.18 6.42 15.77
C THR A 799 24.27 7.82 16.35
N HIS A 800 23.92 8.80 15.54
CA HIS A 800 23.71 10.18 15.95
C HIS A 800 22.36 10.30 16.64
N ILE A 801 22.30 10.91 17.81
CA ILE A 801 21.05 11.03 18.58
C ILE A 801 20.43 12.44 18.47
N TRP A 802 21.13 13.34 17.76
CA TRP A 802 20.63 14.66 17.37
C TRP A 802 20.25 15.51 18.59
N GLU A 803 21.19 15.72 19.50
CA GLU A 803 20.94 16.38 20.78
C GLU A 803 20.22 17.72 20.59
N SER A 804 20.67 18.56 19.66
CA SER A 804 20.00 19.85 19.39
C SER A 804 18.50 19.73 19.03
N ALA A 805 18.09 18.61 18.43
CA ALA A 805 16.70 18.29 18.10
C ALA A 805 15.99 17.50 19.22
N ALA A 806 16.69 16.59 19.91
CA ALA A 806 16.15 15.71 20.95
C ALA A 806 16.05 16.37 22.34
N ASN A 807 16.99 17.26 22.69
CA ASN A 807 17.18 17.86 24.02
C ASN A 807 15.98 18.73 24.47
N LYS A 808 15.16 19.22 23.54
CA LYS A 808 13.96 20.00 23.92
C LYS A 808 12.88 19.18 24.65
N ASN A 809 12.76 17.86 24.42
CA ASN A 809 11.68 17.04 25.00
C ASN A 809 12.05 15.57 25.27
N LEU A 810 13.00 14.97 24.53
CA LEU A 810 13.29 13.53 24.59
C LEU A 810 14.47 13.19 25.50
N MET A 811 15.36 14.15 25.79
CA MET A 811 16.53 13.93 26.67
C MET A 811 16.42 14.60 28.04
N LYS A 812 15.37 15.41 28.28
CA LYS A 812 15.24 16.27 29.47
C LYS A 812 15.27 15.52 30.81
N ASP A 813 14.72 14.31 30.84
CA ASP A 813 14.63 13.47 32.04
C ASP A 813 15.48 12.20 31.93
N VAL A 814 16.39 12.14 30.95
CA VAL A 814 17.22 10.97 30.72
C VAL A 814 18.28 10.85 31.81
N ASN A 815 18.07 9.89 32.70
CA ASN A 815 18.98 9.47 33.74
C ASN A 815 19.11 7.94 33.75
N GLU A 816 20.00 7.40 34.59
CA GLU A 816 20.30 5.96 34.60
C GLU A 816 19.07 5.13 34.94
N LYS A 817 18.25 5.59 35.89
CA LYS A 817 17.01 4.92 36.27
C LYS A 817 16.06 4.82 35.06
N VAL A 818 15.85 5.92 34.36
CA VAL A 818 14.99 5.97 33.17
C VAL A 818 15.50 5.05 32.07
N MET A 819 16.80 5.05 31.78
CA MET A 819 17.36 4.14 30.78
C MET A 819 17.23 2.67 31.19
N MET A 820 17.36 2.36 32.48
CA MET A 820 17.22 1.01 33.01
C MET A 820 15.77 0.53 33.12
N GLU A 821 14.78 1.43 33.14
CA GLU A 821 13.34 1.10 33.26
C GLU A 821 12.60 1.12 31.91
N ILE A 822 12.99 2.01 30.98
CA ILE A 822 12.26 2.21 29.71
C ILE A 822 12.93 1.48 28.55
N ASP A 823 12.17 0.63 27.85
CA ASP A 823 12.63 -0.10 26.66
C ASP A 823 12.29 0.66 25.37
N ASN A 824 13.32 1.19 24.70
CA ASN A 824 13.26 1.65 23.31
C ASN A 824 14.54 1.21 22.59
N SER A 825 14.58 1.43 21.27
CA SER A 825 15.69 0.97 20.42
C SER A 825 17.03 1.55 20.89
N LEU A 826 17.10 2.84 21.26
CA LEU A 826 18.33 3.51 21.71
C LEU A 826 18.78 3.08 23.12
N TYR A 827 17.91 3.09 24.12
CA TYR A 827 18.24 2.77 25.52
C TYR A 827 18.68 1.31 25.65
N CYS A 828 18.07 0.42 24.89
CA CYS A 828 18.52 -0.96 24.79
C CYS A 828 19.97 -1.10 24.28
N ARG A 829 20.42 -0.18 23.41
CA ARG A 829 21.82 -0.12 22.99
C ARG A 829 22.73 0.55 24.01
N LEU A 830 22.21 1.44 24.86
CA LEU A 830 23.01 2.20 25.83
C LEU A 830 23.21 1.51 27.19
N ARG A 831 22.27 0.67 27.64
CA ARG A 831 22.37 -0.05 28.93
C ARG A 831 23.68 -0.81 29.15
N PRO A 832 24.25 -1.52 28.15
CA PRO A 832 25.51 -2.22 28.36
C PRO A 832 26.65 -1.31 28.85
N PHE A 833 26.66 -0.03 28.42
CA PHE A 833 27.66 0.96 28.85
C PHE A 833 27.41 1.49 30.26
N LEU A 834 26.17 1.49 30.74
CA LEU A 834 25.82 1.83 32.14
C LEU A 834 26.11 0.68 33.10
N LEU A 835 25.94 -0.55 32.64
CA LEU A 835 26.07 -1.74 33.47
C LEU A 835 27.52 -2.17 33.69
N ASP A 836 28.46 -1.65 32.90
CA ASP A 836 29.90 -1.94 33.00
C ASP A 836 30.20 -3.45 33.05
N GLY A 837 29.62 -4.19 32.11
CA GLY A 837 29.82 -5.65 31.98
C GLY A 837 28.97 -6.50 32.94
N ARG A 838 28.16 -5.89 33.82
CA ARG A 838 27.14 -6.62 34.59
C ARG A 838 25.98 -7.04 33.67
N PRO A 839 25.36 -8.21 33.90
CA PRO A 839 24.20 -8.64 33.12
C PRO A 839 23.02 -7.68 33.33
N ASP A 840 22.21 -7.47 32.29
CA ASP A 840 20.98 -6.69 32.40
C ASP A 840 20.02 -7.40 33.37
N PRO A 841 19.54 -6.73 34.44
CA PRO A 841 18.61 -7.32 35.40
C PRO A 841 17.24 -7.68 34.78
N ARG A 842 16.97 -7.28 33.53
CA ARG A 842 15.74 -7.58 32.78
C ARG A 842 16.07 -8.33 31.46
N PRO A 843 16.47 -9.61 31.53
CA PRO A 843 16.69 -10.43 30.34
C PRO A 843 15.41 -10.45 29.47
N ASP A 844 15.58 -10.41 28.15
CA ASP A 844 14.52 -10.32 27.11
C ASP A 844 13.78 -8.98 26.96
N SER A 845 14.01 -8.01 27.86
CA SER A 845 13.41 -6.67 27.78
C SER A 845 13.86 -5.86 26.54
N CYS A 846 14.96 -6.22 25.89
CA CYS A 846 15.53 -5.48 24.75
C CYS A 846 15.44 -6.21 23.40
N TYR A 847 14.29 -6.83 23.11
CA TYR A 847 13.98 -7.42 21.81
C TYR A 847 13.26 -6.47 20.84
N ILE A 848 13.72 -6.36 19.58
CA ILE A 848 13.11 -5.51 18.54
C ILE A 848 11.76 -6.09 18.06
N LEU A 849 10.69 -5.32 18.19
CA LEU A 849 9.33 -5.70 17.84
C LEU A 849 9.10 -5.65 16.32
N ARG A 850 8.64 -6.76 15.75
CA ARG A 850 8.10 -6.77 14.36
C ARG A 850 6.77 -6.00 14.34
N HIS A 851 6.51 -5.26 13.25
CA HIS A 851 5.39 -4.31 13.09
C HIS A 851 3.99 -4.79 13.52
N THR A 852 3.74 -6.09 13.57
CA THR A 852 2.47 -6.70 14.01
C THR A 852 2.29 -6.76 15.54
N LYS A 853 3.08 -6.03 16.35
CA LYS A 853 3.08 -6.12 17.84
C LYS A 853 3.25 -4.76 18.58
N ARG A 854 2.69 -3.63 18.10
CA ARG A 854 2.81 -2.32 18.79
C ARG A 854 1.98 -2.28 20.10
N ALA A 855 2.49 -1.57 21.11
CA ALA A 855 1.93 -1.49 22.48
C ALA A 855 1.41 -0.10 22.89
N ASP A 856 1.40 0.88 21.97
CA ASP A 856 1.09 2.30 22.24
C ASP A 856 -0.41 2.64 22.27
N GLY A 857 -1.30 1.66 22.04
CA GLY A 857 -2.76 1.86 22.11
C GLY A 857 -3.27 2.99 21.19
N LEU A 858 -2.51 3.37 20.15
CA LEU A 858 -2.95 4.41 19.21
C LEU A 858 -3.92 3.77 18.21
N VAL A 859 -5.17 4.20 18.25
CA VAL A 859 -6.21 3.64 17.38
C VAL A 859 -6.19 4.30 16.01
N GLY A 860 -5.77 5.58 15.90
CA GLY A 860 -5.58 6.23 14.60
C GLY A 860 -4.83 7.56 14.66
N HIS A 861 -4.14 7.90 13.56
CA HIS A 861 -3.44 9.17 13.38
C HIS A 861 -3.60 9.65 11.93
N TRP A 862 -4.30 10.77 11.75
CA TRP A 862 -4.59 11.34 10.45
C TRP A 862 -3.86 12.67 10.29
N PRO A 863 -2.70 12.69 9.63
CA PRO A 863 -2.06 13.95 9.29
C PRO A 863 -2.88 14.69 8.24
N LEU A 864 -3.30 15.92 8.52
CA LEU A 864 -4.12 16.71 7.59
C LEU A 864 -3.22 17.48 6.61
N LYS A 865 -2.32 16.74 5.96
CA LYS A 865 -1.38 17.26 4.97
C LYS A 865 -1.98 17.17 3.58
N GLU A 866 -1.64 18.14 2.75
CA GLU A 866 -2.08 18.15 1.35
C GLU A 866 -1.67 16.85 0.65
N PRO A 867 -2.60 16.16 -0.06
CA PRO A 867 -2.29 14.91 -0.72
C PRO A 867 -1.20 15.14 -1.76
N LYS A 868 -0.18 14.26 -1.79
CA LYS A 868 0.94 14.34 -2.75
C LYS A 868 0.50 14.22 -4.22
N ASN A 869 -0.75 13.81 -4.47
CA ASN A 869 -1.34 13.66 -5.80
C ASN A 869 -2.35 14.79 -6.07
N GLU A 870 -2.04 15.67 -7.03
CA GLU A 870 -2.90 16.82 -7.40
C GLU A 870 -4.33 16.42 -7.81
N ALA A 871 -4.55 15.21 -8.34
CA ALA A 871 -5.89 14.73 -8.71
C ALA A 871 -6.81 14.51 -7.49
N ARG A 872 -6.23 14.34 -6.29
CA ARG A 872 -7.00 14.20 -5.05
C ARG A 872 -7.44 15.56 -4.48
N LYS A 873 -6.88 16.68 -4.94
CA LYS A 873 -7.20 18.04 -4.45
C LYS A 873 -8.60 18.52 -4.84
N GLY A 874 -9.21 17.94 -5.88
CA GLY A 874 -10.53 18.33 -6.41
C GLY A 874 -11.71 17.43 -6.01
N ILE A 875 -11.50 16.42 -5.15
CA ILE A 875 -12.53 15.44 -4.78
C ILE A 875 -13.30 15.95 -3.56
N ASN A 876 -14.63 15.99 -3.58
CA ASN A 876 -15.44 16.37 -2.43
C ASN A 876 -16.50 15.29 -2.17
N PRO A 877 -16.43 14.54 -1.05
CA PRO A 877 -15.51 14.74 0.07
C PRO A 877 -14.06 14.24 -0.22
N LEU A 878 -13.06 14.97 0.27
CA LEU A 878 -11.64 14.65 0.20
C LEU A 878 -11.32 13.45 1.12
N PRO A 879 -10.42 12.53 0.75
CA PRO A 879 -9.97 11.47 1.66
C PRO A 879 -9.03 12.01 2.74
N ALA A 880 -9.22 11.60 3.99
CA ALA A 880 -8.24 11.77 5.07
C ALA A 880 -7.50 10.44 5.29
N GLU A 881 -6.17 10.47 5.26
CA GLU A 881 -5.31 9.28 5.28
C GLU A 881 -4.78 9.01 6.69
N ASP A 882 -4.86 7.76 7.13
CA ASP A 882 -4.31 7.29 8.40
C ASP A 882 -2.88 6.78 8.22
N ASP A 883 -1.95 7.37 8.96
CA ASP A 883 -0.53 7.02 8.98
C ASP A 883 -0.15 6.20 10.23
N SER A 884 -1.13 5.77 11.05
CA SER A 884 -0.88 4.89 12.20
C SER A 884 -0.63 3.43 11.81
N GLY A 885 -0.85 3.06 10.55
CA GLY A 885 -0.71 1.68 10.06
C GLY A 885 -1.96 0.81 10.27
N ASN A 886 -3.06 1.39 10.77
CA ASN A 886 -4.34 0.71 10.98
C ASN A 886 -5.25 0.76 9.75
N HIS A 887 -4.83 1.46 8.68
CA HIS A 887 -5.54 1.61 7.41
C HIS A 887 -6.96 2.19 7.56
N LEU A 888 -7.14 3.13 8.49
CA LEU A 888 -8.44 3.76 8.72
C LEU A 888 -8.71 4.89 7.71
N ALA A 889 -9.84 4.82 7.00
CA ALA A 889 -10.22 5.84 6.02
C ALA A 889 -11.13 6.91 6.65
N GLY A 890 -10.75 8.18 6.52
CA GLY A 890 -11.61 9.33 6.82
C GLY A 890 -12.04 10.08 5.56
N ILE A 891 -13.03 10.98 5.70
CA ILE A 891 -13.53 11.85 4.63
C ILE A 891 -13.67 13.30 5.11
N MET A 892 -13.46 14.29 4.24
CA MET A 892 -13.61 15.71 4.54
C MET A 892 -14.51 16.37 3.49
N ARG A 893 -15.68 16.86 3.89
CA ARG A 893 -16.65 17.50 2.99
C ARG A 893 -16.48 19.01 3.01
N ASN A 894 -16.53 19.64 1.83
CA ASN A 894 -16.45 21.10 1.64
C ASN A 894 -15.22 21.75 2.33
N ALA A 895 -14.14 20.97 2.46
CA ALA A 895 -12.89 21.36 3.10
C ALA A 895 -11.81 21.66 2.06
N VAL A 896 -10.84 22.52 2.39
CA VAL A 896 -9.73 22.89 1.49
C VAL A 896 -8.40 22.70 2.19
N TYR A 897 -7.44 22.03 1.56
CA TYR A 897 -6.08 21.97 2.07
C TYR A 897 -5.39 23.33 1.90
N VAL A 898 -4.73 23.77 2.96
CA VAL A 898 -3.85 24.95 3.00
C VAL A 898 -2.45 24.50 3.42
N ASN A 899 -1.44 25.36 3.26
CA ASN A 899 -0.02 25.01 3.38
C ASN A 899 0.35 24.18 4.62
N ASP A 900 -0.36 24.35 5.73
CA ASP A 900 -0.10 23.69 7.00
C ASP A 900 -1.32 22.97 7.61
N GLY A 901 -2.38 22.73 6.84
CA GLY A 901 -3.59 22.10 7.38
C GLY A 901 -4.79 22.04 6.43
N VAL A 902 -5.99 21.90 7.02
CA VAL A 902 -7.29 21.85 6.33
C VAL A 902 -8.17 22.98 6.85
N TYR A 903 -8.60 23.85 5.94
CA TYR A 903 -9.54 24.93 6.19
C TYR A 903 -10.99 24.46 5.97
N LEU A 904 -11.84 24.66 6.98
CA LEU A 904 -13.28 24.45 6.91
C LEU A 904 -13.97 25.81 6.85
N SER A 905 -14.78 26.01 5.82
CA SER A 905 -15.60 27.22 5.65
C SER A 905 -17.06 26.87 5.42
N GLY A 906 -17.97 27.55 6.10
CA GLY A 906 -19.41 27.40 5.92
C GLY A 906 -20.08 26.33 6.78
N ASP A 907 -21.40 26.31 6.70
CA ASP A 907 -22.32 25.55 7.56
C ASP A 907 -22.46 24.07 7.18
N THR A 908 -21.79 23.60 6.11
CA THR A 908 -21.87 22.21 5.62
C THR A 908 -20.54 21.47 5.59
N SER A 909 -19.49 22.09 6.12
CA SER A 909 -18.11 21.60 6.08
C SER A 909 -17.78 20.74 7.30
N TYR A 910 -17.24 19.54 7.06
CA TYR A 910 -16.87 18.62 8.14
C TYR A 910 -15.72 17.67 7.78
N ILE A 911 -15.05 17.15 8.80
CA ILE A 911 -14.10 16.02 8.76
C ILE A 911 -14.73 14.86 9.52
N PHE A 912 -14.82 13.68 8.90
CA PHE A 912 -15.29 12.44 9.51
C PHE A 912 -14.20 11.37 9.48
N LEU A 913 -13.85 10.85 10.66
CA LEU A 913 -12.84 9.81 10.84
C LEU A 913 -13.54 8.53 11.33
N GLY A 914 -13.51 7.49 10.50
CA GLY A 914 -14.11 6.20 10.82
C GLY A 914 -13.25 5.39 11.78
N MET A 915 -13.88 4.77 12.78
CA MET A 915 -13.23 3.85 13.70
C MET A 915 -13.64 2.40 13.38
N PRO A 916 -12.74 1.41 13.49
CA PRO A 916 -13.07 0.02 13.23
C PRO A 916 -14.11 -0.46 14.24
N THR A 917 -15.09 -1.25 13.79
CA THR A 917 -16.39 -1.46 14.46
C THR A 917 -16.36 -2.37 15.72
N GLN A 918 -15.27 -2.39 16.49
CA GLN A 918 -15.11 -3.18 17.73
C GLN A 918 -14.34 -2.48 18.87
N THR A 919 -14.06 -1.17 18.78
CA THR A 919 -13.31 -0.49 19.86
C THR A 919 -14.20 -0.19 21.06
N SER A 920 -14.24 -1.10 22.05
CA SER A 920 -14.74 -0.83 23.40
C SER A 920 -13.65 -0.12 24.20
N ALA A 921 -13.69 1.21 24.28
CA ALA A 921 -12.69 1.98 25.00
C ALA A 921 -13.17 2.34 26.41
N GLN A 922 -12.42 1.95 27.43
CA GLN A 922 -12.67 2.38 28.81
C GLN A 922 -12.25 3.83 29.06
N THR A 923 -11.56 4.50 28.16
CA THR A 923 -11.26 5.95 28.21
C THR A 923 -10.92 6.38 26.79
N ILE A 924 -11.41 7.53 26.35
CA ILE A 924 -11.16 8.03 25.00
C ILE A 924 -10.47 9.39 25.10
N THR A 925 -9.36 9.55 24.40
CA THR A 925 -8.73 10.85 24.19
C THR A 925 -8.63 11.15 22.70
N VAL A 926 -9.12 12.33 22.34
CA VAL A 926 -9.06 12.88 20.98
C VAL A 926 -8.29 14.18 21.04
N SER A 927 -7.22 14.30 20.25
CA SER A 927 -6.42 15.52 20.19
C SER A 927 -6.32 16.05 18.77
N TRP A 928 -6.38 17.37 18.62
CA TRP A 928 -6.33 18.04 17.32
C TRP A 928 -5.73 19.45 17.43
N TRP A 929 -5.18 19.94 16.32
CA TRP A 929 -4.69 21.32 16.22
C TRP A 929 -5.70 22.17 15.48
N MET A 930 -5.96 23.39 15.94
CA MET A 930 -6.92 24.32 15.32
C MET A 930 -6.46 25.78 15.39
N LYS A 931 -6.61 26.54 14.29
CA LYS A 931 -6.41 27.99 14.24
C LYS A 931 -7.64 28.72 14.80
N THR A 932 -7.47 29.58 15.80
CA THR A 932 -8.58 30.32 16.47
C THR A 932 -8.63 31.80 16.13
N ALA A 933 -7.57 32.34 15.52
CA ALA A 933 -7.51 33.75 15.15
C ALA A 933 -8.32 34.03 13.88
N VAL A 934 -9.53 34.56 14.04
CA VAL A 934 -10.34 35.12 12.94
C VAL A 934 -10.56 36.61 13.16
N SER A 935 -10.46 37.40 12.09
CA SER A 935 -10.60 38.86 12.05
C SER A 935 -11.98 39.40 12.43
N ASN A 936 -12.95 38.54 12.75
CA ASN A 936 -14.33 38.91 13.02
C ASN A 936 -14.88 38.25 14.31
N PRO A 937 -15.18 39.02 15.38
CA PRO A 937 -15.78 38.49 16.60
C PRO A 937 -17.26 38.14 16.33
N GLY A 938 -17.52 36.87 15.98
CA GLY A 938 -18.84 36.33 15.68
C GLY A 938 -18.83 35.06 14.83
N SER A 939 -17.75 34.77 14.10
CA SER A 939 -17.60 33.57 13.25
C SER A 939 -16.70 32.54 13.93
N GLY A 940 -17.26 31.44 14.47
CA GLY A 940 -16.42 30.42 15.11
C GLY A 940 -17.12 29.40 16.02
N LYS A 941 -18.33 28.93 15.69
CA LYS A 941 -18.95 27.82 16.45
C LYS A 941 -18.51 26.48 15.86
N MET A 942 -17.55 25.79 16.49
CA MET A 942 -17.08 24.47 16.08
C MET A 942 -17.75 23.37 16.88
N ALA A 943 -18.03 22.23 16.24
CA ALA A 943 -18.48 21.01 16.89
C ALA A 943 -17.45 19.90 16.73
N MET A 944 -17.21 19.15 17.81
CA MET A 944 -16.68 17.79 17.73
C MET A 944 -17.74 16.80 18.21
N VAL A 945 -18.00 15.75 17.44
CA VAL A 945 -19.00 14.72 17.76
C VAL A 945 -18.35 13.35 17.76
N ILE A 946 -18.43 12.66 18.90
CA ILE A 946 -18.04 11.25 19.03
C ILE A 946 -19.30 10.40 18.85
N GLN A 947 -19.32 9.59 17.78
CA GLN A 947 -20.41 8.68 17.47
C GLN A 947 -20.20 7.35 18.20
N THR A 948 -21.16 6.94 19.03
CA THR A 948 -21.20 5.61 19.65
C THR A 948 -22.23 4.73 18.97
N ASP A 949 -22.41 3.49 19.43
CA ASP A 949 -23.42 2.55 18.96
C ASP A 949 -24.86 2.94 19.35
N HIS A 950 -25.07 3.54 20.52
CA HIS A 950 -26.41 3.91 21.03
C HIS A 950 -26.65 5.42 21.22
N GLY A 951 -25.67 6.29 20.91
CA GLY A 951 -25.82 7.74 21.06
C GLY A 951 -24.70 8.57 20.42
N ARG A 952 -24.61 9.83 20.83
CA ARG A 952 -23.54 10.78 20.45
C ARG A 952 -23.10 11.59 21.65
N ILE A 953 -21.81 11.90 21.71
CA ILE A 953 -21.26 12.90 22.65
C ILE A 953 -20.76 14.07 21.81
N CYS A 954 -21.25 15.26 22.11
CA CYS A 954 -20.94 16.45 21.33
C CYS A 954 -20.31 17.52 22.20
N ALA A 955 -19.18 18.07 21.77
CA ALA A 955 -18.53 19.23 22.36
C ALA A 955 -18.60 20.41 21.38
N TYR A 956 -19.19 21.52 21.80
CA TYR A 956 -19.38 22.72 20.98
C TYR A 956 -18.74 23.94 21.60
N THR A 957 -18.11 24.78 20.78
CA THR A 957 -17.65 26.12 21.17
C THR A 957 -18.69 27.18 20.80
N HIS A 958 -18.95 28.13 21.68
CA HIS A 958 -19.74 29.34 21.42
C HIS A 958 -18.97 30.57 21.86
N GLN A 959 -18.88 31.59 21.01
CA GLN A 959 -18.39 32.90 21.41
C GLN A 959 -19.54 33.67 22.09
N LEU A 960 -19.42 33.98 23.37
CA LEU A 960 -20.30 34.94 24.04
C LEU A 960 -19.71 36.35 23.92
N ARG A 961 -20.59 37.36 23.87
CA ARG A 961 -20.17 38.77 23.85
C ARG A 961 -19.19 39.06 24.99
N ARG A 962 -18.18 39.89 24.74
CA ARG A 962 -17.10 40.32 25.67
C ARG A 962 -15.98 39.30 25.90
N ASN A 963 -15.44 38.69 24.84
CA ASN A 963 -14.24 37.84 24.89
C ASN A 963 -14.35 36.61 25.82
N ALA A 964 -15.57 36.19 26.15
CA ALA A 964 -15.80 34.94 26.87
C ALA A 964 -16.22 33.88 25.86
N GLU A 965 -15.35 32.91 25.61
CA GLU A 965 -15.77 31.69 24.94
C GLU A 965 -16.51 30.81 25.96
N SER A 966 -17.48 30.03 25.51
CA SER A 966 -18.12 29.00 26.33
C SER A 966 -18.09 27.70 25.55
N ILE A 967 -17.80 26.59 26.22
CA ILE A 967 -17.91 25.27 25.63
C ILE A 967 -19.04 24.54 26.33
N SER A 968 -19.97 24.01 25.52
CA SER A 968 -21.01 23.13 26.02
C SER A 968 -20.70 21.71 25.57
N ILE A 969 -20.70 20.78 26.51
CA ILE A 969 -20.66 19.35 26.22
C ILE A 969 -22.05 18.78 26.49
N LYS A 970 -22.53 17.97 25.55
CA LYS A 970 -23.87 17.43 25.58
C LYS A 970 -23.87 15.97 25.12
N ALA A 971 -24.66 15.15 25.78
CA ALA A 971 -24.94 13.78 25.38
C ALA A 971 -26.29 13.69 24.66
N ILE A 972 -26.40 12.84 23.64
CA ILE A 972 -27.61 12.66 22.84
C ILE A 972 -27.92 11.16 22.70
N LYS A 973 -29.11 10.75 23.16
CA LYS A 973 -29.61 9.38 22.99
C LYS A 973 -30.15 9.15 21.58
N ARG A 974 -30.00 7.94 21.05
CA ARG A 974 -30.56 7.56 19.75
C ARG A 974 -32.02 7.11 19.91
N ASN A 975 -32.93 7.82 19.23
CA ASN A 975 -34.34 7.46 18.94
C ASN A 975 -35.45 7.69 19.99
N GLU A 976 -35.22 8.09 21.24
CA GLU A 976 -36.34 8.34 22.19
C GLU A 976 -36.04 9.53 23.13
N LYS A 977 -36.57 10.71 22.77
CA LYS A 977 -36.44 12.05 23.41
C LYS A 977 -35.01 12.63 23.53
N TRP A 978 -34.89 13.89 23.10
CA TRP A 978 -33.73 14.75 23.32
C TRP A 978 -33.65 15.15 24.80
N GLU A 979 -33.01 14.35 25.63
CA GLU A 979 -32.63 14.77 26.98
C GLU A 979 -31.21 15.32 26.94
N TRP A 980 -31.13 16.64 26.79
CA TRP A 980 -29.88 17.37 26.91
C TRP A 980 -29.49 17.46 28.39
N ASP A 981 -28.63 16.55 28.85
CA ASP A 981 -28.00 16.74 30.15
C ASP A 981 -26.85 17.75 29.98
N GLY A 982 -27.21 19.03 30.03
CA GLY A 982 -26.27 20.13 29.89
C GLY A 982 -25.36 20.20 31.11
N ILE A 983 -24.05 20.14 30.93
CA ILE A 983 -23.12 20.36 32.04
C ILE A 983 -23.14 21.86 32.41
N ALA A 984 -23.97 22.23 33.39
CA ALA A 984 -24.06 23.60 33.87
C ALA A 984 -22.71 24.10 34.44
N GLY A 985 -22.37 25.35 34.10
CA GLY A 985 -21.26 26.09 34.72
C GLY A 985 -19.87 25.95 34.08
N LEU A 986 -19.75 25.37 32.88
CA LEU A 986 -18.46 25.28 32.17
C LEU A 986 -18.14 26.60 31.44
N GLN A 987 -17.57 27.56 32.16
CA GLN A 987 -16.99 28.77 31.56
C GLN A 987 -15.54 28.49 31.13
N LEU A 988 -15.20 28.77 29.87
CA LEU A 988 -13.81 28.69 29.42
C LEU A 988 -13.00 29.77 30.13
N ARG A 989 -11.83 29.37 30.63
CA ARG A 989 -10.78 30.31 31.01
C ARG A 989 -9.85 30.46 29.80
N PRO A 990 -9.56 31.69 29.33
CA PRO A 990 -8.60 31.90 28.24
C PRO A 990 -7.27 31.23 28.59
N SER A 991 -6.65 30.53 27.63
CA SER A 991 -5.30 29.98 27.84
C SER A 991 -4.34 31.14 28.14
N PRO A 992 -3.68 31.17 29.30
CA PRO A 992 -2.71 32.21 29.62
C PRO A 992 -1.37 32.05 28.87
N PHE A 993 -1.18 30.96 28.12
CA PHE A 993 0.08 30.62 27.45
C PHE A 993 -0.18 29.95 26.10
N GLY A 994 -0.52 30.76 25.09
CA GLY A 994 -0.57 30.31 23.71
C GLY A 994 0.83 29.93 23.22
N LEU A 995 0.96 28.70 22.74
CA LEU A 995 2.16 28.12 22.13
C LEU A 995 2.53 28.77 20.81
N ASP A 996 1.50 29.03 20.05
CA ASP A 996 1.47 29.64 18.73
C ASP A 996 0.45 30.78 18.84
N LYS A 997 0.70 31.88 18.13
CA LYS A 997 -0.15 33.08 18.20
C LYS A 997 -1.48 32.88 17.47
N GLU A 998 -1.56 31.88 16.60
CA GLU A 998 -2.70 31.65 15.73
C GLU A 998 -3.30 30.24 15.91
N TYR A 999 -2.48 29.22 16.18
CA TYR A 999 -2.92 27.83 16.36
C TYR A 999 -2.88 27.38 17.81
N HIS A 1000 -3.90 26.62 18.21
CA HIS A 1000 -4.01 26.04 19.54
C HIS A 1000 -4.20 24.52 19.45
N HIS A 1001 -3.59 23.79 20.39
CA HIS A 1001 -3.74 22.34 20.49
C HIS A 1001 -4.88 22.01 21.45
N TYR A 1002 -5.90 21.30 20.97
CA TYR A 1002 -7.03 20.87 21.76
C TYR A 1002 -6.93 19.38 22.09
N THR A 1003 -7.39 19.00 23.27
CA THR A 1003 -7.47 17.58 23.68
C THR A 1003 -8.71 17.38 24.51
N LEU A 1004 -9.63 16.51 24.07
CA LEU A 1004 -10.78 16.07 24.88
C LEU A 1004 -10.51 14.68 25.43
N THR A 1005 -10.68 14.52 26.74
CA THR A 1005 -10.61 13.23 27.43
C THR A 1005 -11.95 12.90 28.08
N ILE A 1006 -12.41 11.66 27.90
CA ILE A 1006 -13.65 11.13 28.47
C ILE A 1006 -13.36 9.84 29.23
N HIS A 1007 -13.72 9.82 30.52
CA HIS A 1007 -13.63 8.66 31.40
C HIS A 1007 -15.06 8.18 31.80
N PRO A 1008 -15.36 6.87 31.69
CA PRO A 1008 -16.69 6.29 31.95
C PRO A 1008 -16.95 5.98 33.43
N VAL A 1009 -15.93 5.87 34.28
CA VAL A 1009 -16.09 5.58 35.72
C VAL A 1009 -15.29 6.58 36.56
N SER A 1010 -16.00 7.43 37.31
CA SER A 1010 -15.41 8.29 38.33
C SER A 1010 -15.16 7.46 39.59
N THR A 1011 -14.04 6.74 39.65
CA THR A 1011 -13.67 5.94 40.85
C THR A 1011 -12.88 6.74 41.87
N ASN A 1012 -12.34 7.91 41.49
CA ASN A 1012 -11.53 8.77 42.36
C ASN A 1012 -11.92 10.24 42.14
N GLN A 1013 -12.25 10.96 43.21
CA GLN A 1013 -12.64 12.38 43.20
C GLN A 1013 -11.57 13.34 42.60
N SER A 1014 -10.38 12.83 42.30
CA SER A 1014 -9.23 13.57 41.78
C SER A 1014 -9.12 13.62 40.25
N ILE A 1015 -9.83 12.77 39.49
CA ILE A 1015 -9.74 12.74 38.01
C ILE A 1015 -11.09 13.17 37.41
N PRO A 1016 -11.13 14.21 36.57
CA PRO A 1016 -12.38 14.66 36.00
C PRO A 1016 -12.95 13.63 35.01
N ALA A 1017 -14.23 13.28 35.13
CA ALA A 1017 -14.91 12.36 34.20
C ALA A 1017 -14.87 12.87 32.75
N ILE A 1018 -14.86 14.20 32.57
CA ILE A 1018 -14.60 14.83 31.27
C ILE A 1018 -13.73 16.06 31.44
N ALA A 1019 -12.73 16.21 30.58
CA ALA A 1019 -11.85 17.37 30.55
C ALA A 1019 -11.46 17.74 29.11
N LEU A 1020 -11.54 19.03 28.81
CA LEU A 1020 -11.01 19.63 27.60
C LEU A 1020 -9.79 20.47 27.95
N TYR A 1021 -8.74 20.25 27.19
CA TYR A 1021 -7.49 20.96 27.30
C TYR A 1021 -7.27 21.82 26.04
N MET A 1022 -6.74 23.01 26.23
CA MET A 1022 -6.29 23.92 25.17
C MET A 1022 -4.85 24.32 25.49
N ASP A 1023 -3.92 24.04 24.58
CA ASP A 1023 -2.47 24.16 24.78
C ASP A 1023 -1.98 23.47 26.05
N GLY A 1024 -2.58 22.33 26.38
CA GLY A 1024 -2.28 21.56 27.57
C GLY A 1024 -2.89 22.11 28.87
N HIS A 1025 -3.60 23.23 28.83
CA HIS A 1025 -4.36 23.70 29.98
C HIS A 1025 -5.74 23.11 30.03
N VAL A 1026 -6.14 22.60 31.18
CA VAL A 1026 -7.57 22.35 31.46
C VAL A 1026 -8.29 23.69 31.33
N VAL A 1027 -9.00 23.88 30.24
CA VAL A 1027 -9.83 25.06 30.03
C VAL A 1027 -11.25 24.81 30.51
N VAL A 1028 -11.66 23.53 30.53
CA VAL A 1028 -12.95 23.04 30.99
C VAL A 1028 -12.77 21.64 31.57
N SER A 1029 -13.30 21.36 32.76
CA SER A 1029 -13.41 19.99 33.28
C SER A 1029 -14.60 19.83 34.21
N LYS A 1030 -15.11 18.61 34.33
CA LYS A 1030 -16.16 18.26 35.28
C LYS A 1030 -15.86 16.89 35.89
N ALA A 1031 -15.70 16.86 37.21
CA ALA A 1031 -15.46 15.62 37.94
C ALA A 1031 -16.74 14.79 38.15
N ASN A 1032 -17.86 15.48 38.40
CA ASN A 1032 -19.13 14.84 38.72
C ASN A 1032 -20.01 14.76 37.46
N TRP A 1033 -19.56 14.03 36.44
CA TRP A 1033 -20.36 13.68 35.28
C TRP A 1033 -20.46 12.17 35.17
N ASN A 1034 -21.69 11.65 35.10
CA ASN A 1034 -21.94 10.22 34.97
C ASN A 1034 -22.09 9.89 33.49
N TYR A 1035 -21.24 9.01 32.96
CA TYR A 1035 -21.37 8.50 31.60
C TYR A 1035 -22.68 7.71 31.51
N PRO A 1036 -23.69 8.18 30.76
CA PRO A 1036 -24.99 7.50 30.72
C PRO A 1036 -24.84 6.10 30.11
N SER A 1037 -25.29 5.08 30.84
CA SER A 1037 -25.11 3.68 30.45
C SER A 1037 -25.76 3.35 29.09
N GLU A 1038 -26.81 4.10 28.74
CA GLU A 1038 -27.58 3.95 27.50
C GLU A 1038 -26.90 4.53 26.25
N ILE A 1039 -25.78 5.26 26.35
CA ILE A 1039 -25.05 5.81 25.18
C ILE A 1039 -24.19 4.74 24.50
N GLY A 1040 -23.86 3.65 25.21
CA GLY A 1040 -23.06 2.55 24.70
C GLY A 1040 -21.56 2.81 24.73
N SER A 1041 -20.76 1.74 24.73
CA SER A 1041 -19.32 1.76 25.02
C SER A 1041 -18.42 1.67 23.79
N ILE A 1042 -19.01 1.53 22.59
CA ILE A 1042 -18.26 1.32 21.33
C ILE A 1042 -18.23 2.60 20.51
N VAL A 1043 -17.03 3.14 20.27
CA VAL A 1043 -16.82 4.30 19.37
C VAL A 1043 -16.84 3.85 17.92
N ARG A 1044 -17.68 4.49 17.10
CA ARG A 1044 -17.87 4.18 15.67
C ARG A 1044 -17.19 5.20 14.76
N GLY A 1045 -16.95 6.41 15.25
CA GLY A 1045 -16.29 7.47 14.48
C GLY A 1045 -16.32 8.82 15.18
N ILE A 1046 -15.51 9.75 14.69
CA ILE A 1046 -15.38 11.10 15.24
C ILE A 1046 -15.58 12.12 14.11
N TRP A 1047 -16.33 13.18 14.40
CA TRP A 1047 -16.66 14.26 13.46
C TRP A 1047 -16.14 15.60 13.98
N PHE A 1048 -15.67 16.46 13.07
CA PHE A 1048 -15.32 17.86 13.33
C PHE A 1048 -16.01 18.75 12.29
N GLY A 1049 -16.72 19.82 12.67
CA GLY A 1049 -17.38 20.71 11.70
C GLY A 1049 -18.48 21.60 12.27
N SER A 1050 -19.23 22.27 11.40
CA SER A 1050 -20.30 23.23 11.73
C SER A 1050 -21.69 22.63 11.90
N ILE A 1051 -21.88 21.38 11.46
CA ILE A 1051 -23.16 20.68 11.52
C ILE A 1051 -23.22 19.87 12.82
N GLU A 1052 -24.16 20.21 13.72
CA GLU A 1052 -24.76 19.17 14.55
C GLU A 1052 -25.39 18.18 13.57
N PRO A 1053 -24.95 16.91 13.50
CA PRO A 1053 -25.38 15.96 12.47
C PRO A 1053 -26.89 16.04 12.36
N LEU A 1054 -27.36 16.57 11.21
CA LEU A 1054 -28.74 16.89 10.89
C LEU A 1054 -29.66 15.78 11.40
N ASN A 1055 -30.06 15.94 12.66
CA ASN A 1055 -31.37 16.33 13.03
C ASN A 1055 -32.50 15.51 12.43
N ASP A 1056 -33.31 14.96 13.34
CA ASP A 1056 -34.68 15.48 13.44
C ASP A 1056 -34.79 16.52 14.59
N LYS A 1057 -33.90 17.52 14.60
CA LYS A 1057 -34.13 18.97 14.40
C LYS A 1057 -34.14 19.82 15.68
N TYR A 1058 -33.00 20.48 15.98
CA TYR A 1058 -32.97 21.96 15.88
C TYR A 1058 -31.57 22.58 15.71
N GLN A 1059 -31.27 23.03 14.50
CA GLN A 1059 -30.67 24.35 14.27
C GLN A 1059 -31.68 25.09 13.39
N ASN A 1060 -32.02 26.34 13.74
CA ASN A 1060 -33.02 27.12 13.01
C ASN A 1060 -32.60 27.20 11.53
N PRO A 1061 -33.41 26.74 10.56
CA PRO A 1061 -33.05 26.68 9.15
C PRO A 1061 -32.91 28.07 8.48
N TRP A 1062 -33.20 29.15 9.20
CA TRP A 1062 -32.94 30.54 8.78
C TRP A 1062 -31.78 31.19 9.56
N ASP A 1063 -31.12 30.44 10.44
CA ASP A 1063 -29.96 30.91 11.18
C ASP A 1063 -28.67 30.67 10.38
N ASN A 1064 -28.52 31.45 9.32
CA ASN A 1064 -27.28 31.56 8.53
C ASN A 1064 -26.20 32.37 9.28
N SER A 1065 -26.35 32.63 10.59
CA SER A 1065 -25.40 33.46 11.34
C SER A 1065 -24.10 32.74 11.69
N VAL A 1066 -24.03 31.43 11.50
CA VAL A 1066 -22.88 30.61 11.88
C VAL A 1066 -21.98 30.35 10.68
N ASN A 1067 -21.18 31.35 10.32
CA ASN A 1067 -20.02 31.11 9.48
C ASN A 1067 -18.96 30.41 10.32
N LEU A 1068 -18.70 29.15 9.96
CA LEU A 1068 -17.56 28.41 10.46
C LEU A 1068 -16.35 28.80 9.65
N GLU A 1069 -15.30 29.25 10.31
CA GLU A 1069 -13.98 29.39 9.70
C GLU A 1069 -12.99 28.78 10.69
N ALA A 1070 -12.40 27.64 10.33
CA ALA A 1070 -11.41 26.99 11.18
C ALA A 1070 -10.38 26.24 10.33
N THR A 1071 -9.13 26.27 10.78
CA THR A 1071 -8.02 25.57 10.09
C THR A 1071 -7.44 24.50 11.02
N PHE A 1072 -7.36 23.24 10.58
CA PHE A 1072 -6.88 22.10 11.38
C PHE A 1072 -5.55 21.54 10.85
N ARG A 1073 -4.62 21.10 11.72
CA ARG A 1073 -3.33 20.53 11.25
C ARG A 1073 -3.24 19.00 11.30
N ASP A 1074 -3.59 18.38 12.43
CA ASP A 1074 -3.51 16.93 12.64
C ASP A 1074 -4.63 16.48 13.58
N ILE A 1075 -5.04 15.20 13.50
CA ILE A 1075 -6.01 14.58 14.40
C ILE A 1075 -5.50 13.21 14.89
N HIS A 1076 -5.55 13.00 16.20
CA HIS A 1076 -5.10 11.77 16.86
C HIS A 1076 -6.19 11.19 17.76
N VAL A 1077 -6.29 9.87 17.78
CA VAL A 1077 -7.27 9.14 18.60
C VAL A 1077 -6.59 7.98 19.33
N TRP A 1078 -6.72 7.98 20.64
CA TRP A 1078 -6.02 7.05 21.54
C TRP A 1078 -7.00 6.10 22.22
N GLU A 1079 -6.57 4.85 22.43
CA GLU A 1079 -7.30 3.78 23.14
C GLU A 1079 -7.31 3.99 24.66
N LYS A 1080 -6.32 4.74 25.16
CA LYS A 1080 -6.17 5.12 26.56
C LYS A 1080 -6.00 6.62 26.65
N GLY A 1081 -6.68 7.24 27.61
CA GLY A 1081 -6.60 8.68 27.76
C GLY A 1081 -5.28 9.14 28.36
N LEU A 1082 -4.88 10.36 28.01
CA LEU A 1082 -3.75 11.04 28.65
C LEU A 1082 -4.14 11.38 30.08
N SER A 1083 -3.27 11.07 31.04
CA SER A 1083 -3.45 11.43 32.44
C SER A 1083 -3.38 12.96 32.60
N SER A 1084 -4.01 13.49 33.65
CA SER A 1084 -3.91 14.92 33.98
C SER A 1084 -2.46 15.40 34.09
N GLU A 1085 -1.53 14.53 34.51
CA GLU A 1085 -0.09 14.78 34.58
C GLU A 1085 0.59 14.80 33.21
N GLU A 1086 0.23 13.90 32.29
CA GLU A 1086 0.74 13.89 30.91
C GLU A 1086 0.32 15.17 30.18
N ILE A 1087 -0.88 15.67 30.47
CA ILE A 1087 -1.37 16.90 29.86
C ILE A 1087 -0.74 18.15 30.51
N LEU A 1088 -0.52 18.14 31.83
CA LEU A 1088 0.30 19.14 32.52
C LEU A 1088 1.76 19.14 32.04
N HIS A 1089 2.32 17.99 31.68
CA HIS A 1089 3.67 17.88 31.11
C HIS A 1089 3.74 18.47 29.70
N LEU A 1090 2.76 18.17 28.84
CA LEU A 1090 2.58 18.80 27.52
C LEU A 1090 2.37 20.32 27.60
N TYR A 1091 1.84 20.81 28.71
CA TYR A 1091 1.65 22.23 28.99
C TYR A 1091 2.95 22.94 29.40
N HIS A 1092 3.78 22.32 30.23
CA HIS A 1092 5.01 22.94 30.73
C HIS A 1092 6.17 22.95 29.73
N THR A 1093 6.17 22.06 28.74
CA THR A 1093 7.15 22.00 27.64
C THR A 1093 6.93 23.05 26.56
N ASN A 1094 5.79 23.74 26.63
CA ASN A 1094 5.22 24.47 25.51
C ASN A 1094 4.98 25.98 25.79
N LYS A 1095 5.71 26.61 26.73
CA LYS A 1095 5.66 28.09 26.88
C LYS A 1095 6.66 28.79 25.94
N PRO A 1096 6.22 29.61 24.97
CA PRO A 1096 7.13 30.50 24.23
C PRO A 1096 7.43 31.79 25.04
N LYS A 1097 8.66 32.31 24.91
CA LYS A 1097 9.10 33.57 25.53
C LYS A 1097 8.37 34.79 24.92
N LYS A 1098 7.91 35.70 25.80
CA LYS A 1098 7.17 36.95 25.48
C LYS A 1098 7.92 37.87 24.50
N SER A 1099 7.18 38.45 23.53
CA SER A 1099 7.62 39.63 22.76
C SER A 1099 7.24 40.93 23.48
N THR A 1100 8.17 41.87 23.62
CA THR A 1100 7.89 43.26 24.03
C THR A 1100 7.87 44.19 22.81
N ARG A 1101 6.77 44.94 22.66
CA ARG A 1101 6.55 46.01 21.65
C ARG A 1101 6.69 47.38 22.32
N LYS A 1102 7.20 48.40 21.60
CA LYS A 1102 6.85 49.86 21.63
C LYS A 1102 7.91 50.62 20.79
N LYS A 1103 7.67 51.69 20.01
CA LYS A 1103 6.56 52.65 19.79
C LYS A 1103 6.75 53.24 18.38
N SER A 1104 5.68 53.69 17.74
CA SER A 1104 5.69 54.51 16.51
C SER A 1104 6.20 55.94 16.74
N SER A 1105 6.87 56.52 15.74
CA SER A 1105 7.05 57.98 15.62
C SER A 1105 6.81 58.46 14.18
N HIS A 1106 5.65 59.11 13.99
CA HIS A 1106 5.34 60.24 13.11
C HIS A 1106 5.52 60.16 11.58
N ASN A 1107 4.39 60.47 10.88
CA ASN A 1107 4.19 61.28 9.67
C ASN A 1107 5.08 60.97 8.46
N ILE A 1108 4.56 60.48 7.33
CA ILE A 1108 3.62 61.10 6.37
C ILE A 1108 2.94 59.98 5.57
#